data_AF-A0AAI9E9S2-F1
#
_entry.id   AF-A0AAI9E9S2-F1
#
_cell.length_a   1.000
_cell.length_b   1.000
_cell.length_c   1.000
_cell.angle_alpha   90.00
_cell.angle_beta   90.00
_cell.angle_gamma   90.00
#
_symmetry.space_group_name_H-M   'P 1'
#
loop_
_entity.id
_entity.type
_entity.pdbx_description
1 polymer ?
#
loop_
_entity_poly.entity_id
_entity_poly.type
_entity_poly.pdbx_seq_one_letter_code
_entity_poly.pdbx_strand_id
1 'polypeptide(L)'
;MAPATRSRQAPGVKKAPPARKSRATRSSKNTSEDWTMQDNQDIEQPQEMDENDRHVGHDYNGSLAIASGEPAELGFEEDEPMGTMQQMREMAERVGKEAETFAQNLDKLLGELATRNKYEAVLDAVKAFKETAQRAALTLEKKHERERAQQLRKEWSEQADIPSQSLRLNTSTQNQTDRSISDATSVQIQKLRQWQQEADLWELLRMVLELHHNPDQQAQQQQKEQTLHRLGQVHRYTSEEDLWTRFLIEDDVAQERAMIKKWLEETADHQESDIPNIMEELEAKAGRGKGLWSDGWLHTREKIKGEKRLRSWPSTPGAPLPHIKRSDNNEMLVTSLDPDATSRRGRTLEKPDAYFERAMWIACWEMLRRGKSWEEVSQWCRRHHESWRAISMGKATNPEAVRSKAAWRNVCYLASQAGASSEYEAAVYGLLGGSVNAVQKVCRTVDDTLYAYYSAALIQQFDLYLASHYPDRALQNRRGRGEDAFRNPTQQIVDLVLRLRKQPTTRNEAILPMKIIQSYMLANDLGSMVHTLGYAIAYIDRENRIANKGENEEKDEEVIIPLDPFWPGEGNQPEGEIAMDHQALRIAALISILLRCLSDEIIQGPALDAEENVIMAYIQSLRSAGKYDLIPMYASRLSVGRYVVCLSRILEDIDEPSDQQTVLKLLTGYGMDNIMILNESLFWLLSKYIAPSLRERNTFKFLEKTDDTRLYPGQRIIAGALPKYPIVGDSSIVNALQWYNMVEGQWNDTFEALATALRKCLAGGRIFCAMRIVSEYPFENLSLRKSHHVLGKSVNMMEYDGPPPANERKKWETLRRYCRSYYELEQIVNAIKALCDWRELEADYTSGKHLRMSAPPEELKKAKKLVDYTMAQVLEGNILQQPITTDEAADFAYIRVAYIPELIIAYNSVLHTAGSLISRDNLIESMDLSVTVAKEDNTLAECITKAGRMRELLKSFAQTSKLMLVLKAAKGWKPKKDREGKDLGIWEIGPHGTGNVEGLDEEVSL
;
A
#
# COMPACT_ATOMS: atom_id res chain seq x y z
N MET A 1 -9.08 62.94 -49.43
CA MET A 1 -8.35 64.18 -49.77
C MET A 1 -7.89 64.85 -48.48
N ALA A 2 -6.78 65.61 -48.51
CA ALA A 2 -6.31 66.44 -47.39
C ALA A 2 -6.09 67.89 -47.88
N PRO A 3 -6.27 68.89 -47.01
CA PRO A 3 -5.14 69.70 -46.50
C PRO A 3 -5.28 69.99 -44.97
N ALA A 4 -4.33 70.47 -44.16
CA ALA A 4 -3.24 71.47 -44.28
C ALA A 4 -3.74 72.94 -44.33
N THR A 5 -3.18 73.98 -43.65
CA THR A 5 -2.03 74.11 -42.70
C THR A 5 -2.03 75.49 -41.96
N ARG A 6 -1.27 75.60 -40.85
CA ARG A 6 -0.50 76.80 -40.34
C ARG A 6 -1.17 78.09 -39.74
N SER A 7 -0.83 78.33 -38.47
CA SER A 7 0.04 79.44 -37.96
C SER A 7 -0.43 80.91 -37.68
N ARG A 8 -0.40 81.30 -36.39
CA ARG A 8 0.04 82.59 -35.75
C ARG A 8 -0.69 83.92 -36.06
N GLN A 9 -1.06 84.65 -34.98
CA GLN A 9 -0.53 86.00 -34.64
C GLN A 9 -0.97 86.48 -33.22
N ALA A 10 -0.31 87.52 -32.69
CA ALA A 10 -0.63 88.29 -31.47
C ALA A 10 0.04 89.69 -31.56
N PRO A 11 -0.46 90.78 -30.93
CA PRO A 11 0.23 91.29 -29.72
C PRO A 11 -0.56 92.22 -28.72
N GLY A 12 -0.29 92.09 -27.41
CA GLY A 12 -0.19 93.22 -26.44
C GLY A 12 -1.46 93.98 -25.95
N VAL A 13 -1.40 94.93 -24.98
CA VAL A 13 -0.36 95.23 -23.95
C VAL A 13 -0.85 96.20 -22.82
N LYS A 14 -0.40 95.99 -21.55
CA LYS A 14 -0.49 96.91 -20.35
C LYS A 14 -1.92 97.19 -19.78
N LYS A 15 -2.13 97.62 -18.52
CA LYS A 15 -1.29 98.21 -17.44
C LYS A 15 -1.42 97.49 -16.07
N ALA A 16 -0.60 97.92 -15.09
CA ALA A 16 -0.50 97.51 -13.67
C ALA A 16 0.00 98.76 -12.85
N PRO A 17 0.51 98.69 -11.58
CA PRO A 17 0.46 97.66 -10.52
C PRO A 17 -0.41 98.15 -9.32
N PRO A 18 0.00 98.63 -8.10
CA PRO A 18 1.33 98.82 -7.45
C PRO A 18 1.51 98.25 -6.00
N ALA A 19 2.78 98.02 -5.61
CA ALA A 19 3.33 97.97 -4.22
C ALA A 19 2.90 96.81 -3.26
N ARG A 20 3.70 96.37 -2.26
CA ARG A 20 5.06 96.74 -1.79
C ARG A 20 5.83 95.50 -1.26
N LYS A 21 7.12 95.62 -0.90
CA LYS A 21 8.05 94.50 -0.55
C LYS A 21 8.74 94.66 0.81
N SER A 22 9.11 93.56 1.47
CA SER A 22 10.37 93.38 2.27
C SER A 22 10.68 91.88 2.54
N ARG A 23 11.73 91.55 3.31
CA ARG A 23 12.52 90.28 3.22
C ARG A 23 13.11 89.85 4.60
N ALA A 24 13.35 88.53 4.79
CA ALA A 24 14.20 87.87 5.82
C ALA A 24 13.67 87.82 7.30
N THR A 25 14.04 86.87 8.20
CA THR A 25 14.74 85.55 8.17
C THR A 25 14.58 84.75 9.50
N ARG A 26 14.71 83.40 9.44
CA ARG A 26 15.19 82.42 10.47
C ARG A 26 14.34 82.02 11.71
N SER A 27 14.10 80.70 11.82
CA SER A 27 14.28 79.79 12.99
C SER A 27 13.38 79.87 14.26
N SER A 28 12.63 78.78 14.53
CA SER A 28 12.45 78.17 15.87
C SER A 28 11.89 76.72 15.79
N LYS A 29 11.62 76.08 16.94
CA LYS A 29 11.25 74.65 17.15
C LYS A 29 9.78 74.42 17.54
N ASN A 30 9.37 73.13 17.48
CA ASN A 30 8.43 72.42 18.38
C ASN A 30 6.89 72.62 18.28
N THR A 31 6.17 71.77 19.02
CA THR A 31 4.70 71.55 19.18
C THR A 31 4.00 70.93 17.96
N SER A 32 3.28 69.80 18.00
CA SER A 32 2.64 68.95 19.05
C SER A 32 1.19 69.33 19.42
N GLU A 33 0.34 68.29 19.48
CA GLU A 33 -1.05 68.24 20.00
C GLU A 33 -2.11 69.17 19.31
N ASP A 34 -3.43 68.95 19.34
CA ASP A 34 -4.28 67.95 20.05
C ASP A 34 -5.66 67.76 19.34
N TRP A 35 -6.60 67.06 20.00
CA TRP A 35 -8.09 67.03 19.82
C TRP A 35 -8.67 66.12 18.72
N THR A 36 -9.73 65.29 18.93
CA THR A 36 -10.29 64.61 20.14
C THR A 36 -11.28 63.50 19.69
N MET A 37 -11.71 62.62 20.61
CA MET A 37 -12.84 61.69 20.45
C MET A 37 -14.23 62.37 20.59
N GLN A 38 -15.30 61.59 20.37
CA GLN A 38 -16.59 61.76 21.06
C GLN A 38 -16.96 60.49 21.84
N ASP A 39 -17.56 60.67 23.01
CA ASP A 39 -18.10 59.64 23.92
C ASP A 39 -19.42 59.01 23.37
N ASN A 40 -20.13 58.04 23.98
CA ASN A 40 -20.11 57.30 25.27
C ASN A 40 -20.75 55.90 25.00
N GLN A 41 -21.00 54.89 25.84
CA GLN A 41 -20.95 54.49 27.28
C GLN A 41 -21.01 52.91 27.23
N ASP A 42 -20.99 52.02 28.24
CA ASP A 42 -20.94 51.93 29.73
C ASP A 42 -20.56 50.44 30.04
N ILE A 43 -20.11 49.94 31.20
CA ILE A 43 -19.74 50.50 32.53
C ILE A 43 -18.73 49.54 33.23
N GLU A 44 -18.07 50.01 34.29
CA GLU A 44 -17.33 49.34 35.39
C GLU A 44 -17.07 47.80 35.42
N GLN A 45 -15.79 47.41 35.64
CA GLN A 45 -15.23 47.15 36.99
C GLN A 45 -13.68 47.27 37.00
N PRO A 46 -13.00 47.46 38.16
CA PRO A 46 -11.75 48.23 38.20
C PRO A 46 -10.41 47.48 38.43
N GLN A 47 -9.35 48.14 37.94
CA GLN A 47 -8.01 48.44 38.51
C GLN A 47 -7.79 48.17 40.03
N GLU A 48 -6.59 47.98 40.60
CA GLU A 48 -5.16 47.89 40.16
C GLU A 48 -4.36 47.25 41.35
N MET A 49 -3.02 47.16 41.49
CA MET A 49 -1.87 47.99 41.05
C MET A 49 -0.53 47.23 41.20
N ASP A 50 0.56 47.77 40.64
CA ASP A 50 1.95 47.33 40.84
C ASP A 50 2.48 47.47 42.29
N GLU A 51 3.51 46.68 42.68
CA GLU A 51 4.88 47.21 42.90
C GLU A 51 5.97 46.18 43.33
N ASN A 52 7.18 46.37 42.77
CA ASN A 52 8.52 46.24 43.36
C ASN A 52 9.04 44.98 44.11
N ASP A 53 10.01 44.32 43.42
CA ASP A 53 11.43 44.18 43.84
C ASP A 53 11.91 43.00 44.77
N ARG A 54 13.08 42.47 44.38
CA ARG A 54 14.09 41.64 45.10
C ARG A 54 13.87 40.17 45.51
N HIS A 55 14.91 39.37 45.24
CA HIS A 55 15.24 38.10 45.92
C HIS A 55 15.64 38.33 47.39
N VAL A 56 15.44 37.32 48.26
CA VAL A 56 16.48 36.43 48.84
C VAL A 56 15.83 35.45 49.84
N GLY A 57 16.31 34.19 49.87
CA GLY A 57 15.69 33.05 50.56
C GLY A 57 15.83 32.96 52.09
N HIS A 58 15.65 31.71 52.59
CA HIS A 58 15.59 31.27 54.00
C HIS A 58 14.25 31.60 54.72
N ASP A 59 13.70 30.77 55.64
CA ASP A 59 14.28 29.59 56.32
C ASP A 59 13.25 28.52 56.82
N TYR A 60 13.79 27.34 57.15
CA TYR A 60 13.31 26.24 58.05
C TYR A 60 11.82 25.91 58.35
N ASN A 61 11.49 24.62 58.12
CA ASN A 61 10.73 23.65 58.95
C ASN A 61 9.37 23.98 59.59
N GLY A 62 8.43 23.03 59.43
CA GLY A 62 7.91 22.33 60.63
C GLY A 62 6.48 21.78 60.65
N SER A 63 6.26 20.55 60.16
CA SER A 63 5.37 19.55 60.80
C SER A 63 5.49 18.17 60.14
N LEU A 64 5.39 17.10 60.94
CA LEU A 64 5.52 15.70 60.49
C LEU A 64 4.17 14.98 60.54
N ALA A 65 3.98 14.02 59.64
CA ALA A 65 3.13 12.85 59.87
C ALA A 65 3.84 11.59 59.32
N ILE A 66 3.91 10.54 60.13
CA ILE A 66 4.70 9.30 59.94
C ILE A 66 3.72 8.11 59.87
N ALA A 67 3.97 6.96 59.23
CA ALA A 67 4.79 6.58 58.05
C ALA A 67 4.62 5.05 57.81
N SER A 68 4.80 4.56 56.58
CA SER A 68 5.11 3.15 56.23
C SER A 68 5.31 2.99 54.72
N GLY A 69 6.34 2.32 54.17
CA GLY A 69 7.51 1.71 54.84
C GLY A 69 8.32 0.77 53.93
N GLU A 70 9.22 1.32 53.12
CA GLU A 70 10.31 0.65 52.34
C GLU A 70 9.92 -0.39 51.25
N PRO A 71 10.84 -0.74 50.31
CA PRO A 71 12.13 -0.14 49.95
C PRO A 71 12.13 0.46 48.52
N ALA A 72 13.29 0.92 48.02
CA ALA A 72 13.43 1.59 46.72
C ALA A 72 13.86 0.64 45.57
N GLU A 73 13.37 0.93 44.36
CA GLU A 73 13.96 0.48 43.09
C GLU A 73 14.37 1.71 42.24
N LEU A 74 15.25 1.49 41.27
CA LEU A 74 15.88 2.54 40.46
C LEU A 74 14.98 2.95 39.29
N GLY A 75 14.46 4.18 39.34
CA GLY A 75 13.73 4.76 38.21
C GLY A 75 14.64 5.05 37.02
N PHE A 76 14.43 4.32 35.92
CA PHE A 76 14.71 4.82 34.57
C PHE A 76 13.47 5.54 34.06
N GLU A 77 13.63 6.74 33.51
CA GLU A 77 12.55 7.45 32.83
C GLU A 77 12.43 6.94 31.39
N GLU A 78 11.36 6.19 31.09
CA GLU A 78 10.96 5.85 29.72
C GLU A 78 9.94 6.90 29.24
N ASP A 79 10.39 7.85 28.40
CA ASP A 79 9.49 8.75 27.66
C ASP A 79 8.72 7.96 26.58
N GLU A 80 7.40 7.83 26.73
CA GLU A 80 6.57 7.06 25.79
C GLU A 80 6.47 7.69 24.38
N PRO A 81 6.53 6.89 23.29
CA PRO A 81 6.39 7.35 21.91
C PRO A 81 4.92 7.61 21.48
N MET A 82 4.05 8.03 22.40
CA MET A 82 2.62 8.26 22.14
C MET A 82 2.35 9.25 20.98
N GLY A 83 3.19 10.29 20.86
CA GLY A 83 3.03 11.33 19.84
C GLY A 83 3.31 10.88 18.39
N THR A 84 4.21 9.92 18.18
CA THR A 84 4.52 9.42 16.83
C THR A 84 3.46 8.43 16.34
N MET A 85 2.99 7.54 17.23
CA MET A 85 1.91 6.58 16.94
C MET A 85 0.63 7.28 16.47
N GLN A 86 0.24 8.39 17.11
CA GLN A 86 -0.96 9.14 16.70
C GLN A 86 -0.78 9.83 15.32
N GLN A 87 0.41 10.37 15.02
CA GLN A 87 0.71 10.94 13.70
C GLN A 87 0.79 9.88 12.60
N MET A 88 1.35 8.70 12.90
CA MET A 88 1.35 7.56 11.99
C MET A 88 -0.07 7.07 11.72
N ARG A 89 -0.91 6.96 12.74
CA ARG A 89 -2.33 6.59 12.59
C ARG A 89 -3.10 7.59 11.73
N GLU A 90 -2.95 8.89 11.99
CA GLU A 90 -3.56 9.92 11.12
C GLU A 90 -3.05 9.86 9.68
N MET A 91 -1.78 9.53 9.46
CA MET A 91 -1.24 9.36 8.11
C MET A 91 -1.75 8.08 7.43
N ALA A 92 -1.89 6.98 8.14
CA ALA A 92 -2.48 5.74 7.62
C ALA A 92 -3.97 5.92 7.30
N GLU A 93 -4.74 6.58 8.16
CA GLU A 93 -6.16 6.87 7.93
C GLU A 93 -6.39 7.85 6.76
N ARG A 94 -5.45 8.77 6.49
CA ARG A 94 -5.49 9.65 5.31
C ARG A 94 -5.10 8.92 4.03
N VAL A 95 -4.01 8.16 4.03
CA VAL A 95 -3.59 7.33 2.88
C VAL A 95 -4.64 6.27 2.54
N GLY A 96 -5.34 5.74 3.55
CA GLY A 96 -6.51 4.87 3.38
C GLY A 96 -7.63 5.56 2.61
N LYS A 97 -8.09 6.75 3.05
CA LYS A 97 -9.12 7.56 2.37
C LYS A 97 -8.71 7.97 0.95
N GLU A 98 -7.43 8.23 0.74
CA GLU A 98 -6.87 8.49 -0.58
C GLU A 98 -6.98 7.23 -1.45
N ALA A 99 -6.50 6.07 -1.01
CA ALA A 99 -6.62 4.79 -1.73
C ALA A 99 -8.08 4.37 -2.00
N GLU A 100 -9.00 4.60 -1.05
CA GLU A 100 -10.45 4.40 -1.19
C GLU A 100 -11.02 5.20 -2.38
N THR A 101 -10.59 6.45 -2.58
CA THR A 101 -11.07 7.27 -3.73
C THR A 101 -10.53 6.79 -5.09
N PHE A 102 -9.32 6.23 -5.14
CA PHE A 102 -8.82 5.57 -6.36
C PHE A 102 -9.59 4.26 -6.62
N ALA A 103 -9.86 3.48 -5.58
CA ALA A 103 -10.64 2.25 -5.67
C ALA A 103 -12.08 2.50 -6.14
N GLN A 104 -12.76 3.53 -5.65
CA GLN A 104 -14.11 3.93 -6.10
C GLN A 104 -14.15 4.31 -7.59
N ASN A 105 -13.13 5.01 -8.08
CA ASN A 105 -13.03 5.36 -9.50
C ASN A 105 -12.73 4.13 -10.38
N LEU A 106 -11.96 3.16 -9.88
CA LEU A 106 -11.72 1.88 -10.56
C LEU A 106 -12.96 0.98 -10.56
N ASP A 107 -13.68 0.85 -9.45
CA ASP A 107 -14.92 0.08 -9.36
C ASP A 107 -15.98 0.62 -10.34
N LYS A 108 -16.13 1.96 -10.39
CA LYS A 108 -16.96 2.63 -11.40
C LYS A 108 -16.53 2.27 -12.83
N LEU A 109 -15.24 2.28 -13.13
CA LEU A 109 -14.73 1.84 -14.44
C LEU A 109 -15.12 0.39 -14.74
N LEU A 110 -14.90 -0.53 -13.80
CA LEU A 110 -15.24 -1.95 -13.96
C LEU A 110 -16.73 -2.16 -14.24
N GLY A 111 -17.62 -1.38 -13.62
CA GLY A 111 -19.05 -1.35 -13.94
C GLY A 111 -19.37 -0.78 -15.33
N GLU A 112 -18.68 0.28 -15.77
CA GLU A 112 -18.91 0.89 -17.09
C GLU A 112 -18.41 0.01 -18.26
N LEU A 113 -17.36 -0.81 -18.07
CA LEU A 113 -16.77 -1.68 -19.12
C LEU A 113 -17.77 -2.63 -19.79
N ALA A 114 -18.85 -3.02 -19.11
CA ALA A 114 -19.89 -3.89 -19.67
C ALA A 114 -20.90 -3.15 -20.58
N THR A 115 -20.86 -1.81 -20.63
CA THR A 115 -21.91 -0.99 -21.26
C THR A 115 -21.40 0.10 -22.22
N ARG A 116 -20.15 0.53 -22.07
CA ARG A 116 -19.53 1.63 -22.82
C ARG A 116 -18.29 1.15 -23.60
N ASN A 117 -17.85 1.93 -24.59
CA ASN A 117 -16.57 1.69 -25.26
C ASN A 117 -15.43 1.68 -24.23
N LYS A 118 -14.68 0.57 -24.16
CA LYS A 118 -13.59 0.37 -23.18
C LYS A 118 -12.61 1.54 -23.16
N TYR A 119 -12.26 2.06 -24.35
CA TYR A 119 -11.30 3.15 -24.51
C TYR A 119 -11.78 4.46 -23.88
N GLU A 120 -13.03 4.84 -24.11
CA GLU A 120 -13.60 6.03 -23.48
C GLU A 120 -13.66 5.91 -21.96
N ALA A 121 -14.10 4.75 -21.46
CA ALA A 121 -14.23 4.52 -20.03
C ALA A 121 -12.87 4.59 -19.32
N VAL A 122 -11.83 3.94 -19.88
CA VAL A 122 -10.44 4.03 -19.39
C VAL A 122 -9.92 5.48 -19.44
N LEU A 123 -10.17 6.20 -20.53
CA LEU A 123 -9.71 7.58 -20.70
C LEU A 123 -10.42 8.56 -19.73
N ASP A 124 -11.69 8.33 -19.40
CA ASP A 124 -12.40 9.09 -18.36
C ASP A 124 -11.96 8.70 -16.94
N ALA A 125 -11.61 7.44 -16.69
CA ALA A 125 -11.02 7.00 -15.42
C ALA A 125 -9.64 7.64 -15.18
N VAL A 126 -8.78 7.74 -16.19
CA VAL A 126 -7.49 8.44 -16.11
C VAL A 126 -7.66 9.92 -15.76
N LYS A 127 -8.69 10.60 -16.30
CA LYS A 127 -9.04 11.97 -15.88
C LYS A 127 -9.45 12.01 -14.40
N ALA A 128 -10.27 11.07 -13.95
CA ALA A 128 -10.71 11.01 -12.55
C ALA A 128 -9.56 10.74 -11.56
N PHE A 129 -8.59 9.92 -11.96
CA PHE A 129 -7.33 9.71 -11.21
C PHE A 129 -6.48 10.99 -11.16
N LYS A 130 -6.25 11.65 -12.31
CA LYS A 130 -5.57 12.95 -12.37
C LYS A 130 -6.23 13.99 -11.46
N GLU A 131 -7.53 14.20 -11.59
CA GLU A 131 -8.25 15.16 -10.75
C GLU A 131 -8.13 14.83 -9.26
N THR A 132 -8.09 13.56 -8.90
CA THR A 132 -7.97 13.12 -7.50
C THR A 132 -6.59 13.44 -6.93
N ALA A 133 -5.53 13.18 -7.69
CA ALA A 133 -4.18 13.62 -7.35
C ALA A 133 -4.06 15.16 -7.28
N GLN A 134 -4.65 15.89 -8.23
CA GLN A 134 -4.67 17.37 -8.21
C GLN A 134 -5.45 17.93 -7.01
N ARG A 135 -6.60 17.34 -6.66
CA ARG A 135 -7.39 17.71 -5.47
C ARG A 135 -6.60 17.49 -4.16
N ALA A 136 -5.83 16.41 -4.07
CA ALA A 136 -4.92 16.16 -2.95
C ALA A 136 -3.79 17.21 -2.88
N ALA A 137 -3.07 17.42 -3.99
CA ALA A 137 -2.00 18.42 -4.11
C ALA A 137 -2.45 19.83 -3.70
N LEU A 138 -3.56 20.32 -4.28
CA LEU A 138 -4.13 21.65 -3.99
C LEU A 138 -4.58 21.81 -2.52
N THR A 139 -4.89 20.71 -1.84
CA THR A 139 -5.31 20.71 -0.42
C THR A 139 -4.12 20.79 0.54
N LEU A 140 -2.95 20.30 0.12
CA LEU A 140 -1.68 20.47 0.84
C LEU A 140 -1.02 21.82 0.51
N GLU A 141 -1.09 22.26 -0.75
CA GLU A 141 -0.47 23.50 -1.22
C GLU A 141 -1.01 24.73 -0.50
N LYS A 142 -2.34 24.82 -0.33
CA LYS A 142 -3.00 25.89 0.44
C LYS A 142 -2.63 25.93 1.93
N LYS A 143 -1.94 24.91 2.45
CA LYS A 143 -1.44 24.85 3.84
C LYS A 143 0.04 25.23 3.93
N HIS A 144 0.85 24.82 2.96
CA HIS A 144 2.33 24.89 3.02
C HIS A 144 2.98 25.79 1.96
N GLU A 145 2.20 26.56 1.18
CA GLU A 145 2.64 27.48 0.12
C GLU A 145 3.97 28.22 0.43
N ARG A 146 4.06 28.85 1.60
CA ARG A 146 5.24 29.65 2.00
C ARG A 146 6.47 28.79 2.28
N GLU A 147 6.28 27.64 2.92
CA GLU A 147 7.34 26.72 3.34
C GLU A 147 7.86 25.96 2.11
N ARG A 148 6.94 25.57 1.20
CA ARG A 148 7.21 25.04 -0.14
C ARG A 148 8.03 26.03 -0.97
N ALA A 149 7.64 27.30 -1.04
CA ALA A 149 8.38 28.32 -1.79
C ALA A 149 9.78 28.57 -1.23
N GLN A 150 9.94 28.57 0.11
CA GLN A 150 11.25 28.66 0.76
C GLN A 150 12.14 27.44 0.44
N GLN A 151 11.59 26.23 0.49
CA GLN A 151 12.31 25.00 0.15
C GLN A 151 12.73 24.96 -1.31
N LEU A 152 11.81 25.23 -2.25
CA LEU A 152 12.09 25.25 -3.69
C LEU A 152 13.18 26.26 -4.04
N ARG A 153 13.17 27.44 -3.41
CA ARG A 153 14.20 28.46 -3.59
C ARG A 153 15.56 27.98 -3.08
N LYS A 154 15.60 27.36 -1.91
CA LYS A 154 16.85 26.78 -1.37
C LYS A 154 17.41 25.68 -2.30
N GLU A 155 16.57 24.80 -2.81
CA GLU A 155 16.98 23.73 -3.72
C GLU A 155 17.50 24.28 -5.06
N TRP A 156 16.80 25.28 -5.65
CA TRP A 156 17.28 25.95 -6.85
C TRP A 156 18.61 26.68 -6.61
N SER A 157 18.76 27.35 -5.45
CA SER A 157 20.00 28.00 -5.01
C SER A 157 21.19 27.03 -5.00
N GLU A 158 20.98 25.83 -4.48
CA GLU A 158 22.00 24.78 -4.32
C GLU A 158 22.33 24.12 -5.68
N GLN A 159 21.32 23.85 -6.50
CA GLN A 159 21.51 23.28 -7.85
C GLN A 159 22.17 24.23 -8.85
N ALA A 160 22.00 25.56 -8.70
CA ALA A 160 22.45 26.52 -9.70
C ALA A 160 23.96 26.83 -9.66
N ASP A 161 24.65 26.43 -8.60
CA ASP A 161 26.08 26.68 -8.30
C ASP A 161 26.56 28.08 -8.76
N ILE A 162 25.94 29.10 -8.16
CA ILE A 162 26.16 30.51 -8.50
C ILE A 162 27.02 31.17 -7.42
N PRO A 163 28.27 31.57 -7.73
CA PRO A 163 29.16 32.20 -6.75
C PRO A 163 28.60 33.53 -6.25
N SER A 164 28.24 33.59 -4.97
CA SER A 164 27.80 34.81 -4.28
C SER A 164 28.87 35.91 -4.36
N GLN A 165 28.48 37.11 -4.78
CA GLN A 165 29.41 38.25 -4.92
C GLN A 165 29.64 39.01 -3.60
N SER A 166 28.83 38.73 -2.57
CA SER A 166 28.96 39.30 -1.24
C SER A 166 30.35 39.06 -0.63
N LEU A 167 31.09 40.15 -0.38
CA LEU A 167 32.16 40.15 0.62
C LEU A 167 31.58 39.65 1.94
N ARG A 168 32.29 38.75 2.64
CA ARG A 168 31.91 38.29 3.98
C ARG A 168 32.15 39.40 5.03
N LEU A 169 31.31 40.42 5.03
CA LEU A 169 31.08 41.19 6.24
C LEU A 169 30.17 40.35 7.15
N ASN A 170 30.72 39.90 8.27
CA ASN A 170 29.93 39.31 9.36
C ASN A 170 29.14 40.42 10.08
N THR A 171 28.14 40.99 9.40
CA THR A 171 27.08 41.78 10.06
C THR A 171 26.05 40.81 10.60
N SER A 172 26.04 40.61 11.92
CA SER A 172 25.17 39.70 12.66
C SER A 172 23.70 40.16 12.67
N THR A 173 23.08 40.09 11.49
CA THR A 173 21.64 40.25 11.25
C THR A 173 21.02 38.99 10.66
N GLN A 174 21.64 37.82 10.91
CA GLN A 174 20.89 36.56 11.00
C GLN A 174 19.94 36.65 12.20
N ASN A 175 18.74 37.16 11.98
CA ASN A 175 17.67 37.13 12.97
C ASN A 175 16.30 37.23 12.27
N GLN A 176 15.41 36.30 12.62
CA GLN A 176 13.95 36.39 12.43
C GLN A 176 13.34 36.18 11.01
N THR A 177 13.85 35.25 10.20
CA THR A 177 12.99 34.50 9.24
C THR A 177 13.30 33.02 9.09
N ASP A 178 14.57 32.61 9.23
CA ASP A 178 15.00 31.22 9.04
C ASP A 178 14.60 30.34 10.24
N ARG A 179 13.30 30.08 10.39
CA ARG A 179 12.84 28.86 11.06
C ARG A 179 13.23 27.69 10.16
N SER A 180 13.99 26.74 10.69
CA SER A 180 14.13 25.43 10.06
C SER A 180 12.74 24.82 9.86
N ILE A 181 12.41 24.44 8.63
CA ILE A 181 11.19 23.70 8.32
C ILE A 181 11.17 22.46 9.21
N SER A 182 10.10 22.28 10.00
CA SER A 182 9.96 21.13 10.90
C SER A 182 9.92 19.83 10.08
N ASP A 183 10.48 18.74 10.60
CA ASP A 183 10.53 17.46 9.87
C ASP A 183 9.13 16.92 9.52
N ALA A 184 8.13 17.17 10.37
CA ALA A 184 6.73 16.87 10.08
C ALA A 184 6.15 17.69 8.90
N THR A 185 6.74 18.86 8.62
CA THR A 185 6.36 19.77 7.52
C THR A 185 7.11 19.45 6.23
N SER A 186 8.40 19.11 6.30
CA SER A 186 9.17 18.68 5.12
C SER A 186 8.60 17.38 4.51
N VAL A 187 8.18 16.43 5.36
CA VAL A 187 7.43 15.22 4.93
C VAL A 187 6.10 15.57 4.24
N GLN A 188 5.39 16.62 4.69
CA GLN A 188 4.14 17.06 4.05
C GLN A 188 4.38 17.77 2.71
N ILE A 189 5.48 18.52 2.58
CA ILE A 189 5.92 19.10 1.29
C ILE A 189 6.40 18.01 0.32
N GLN A 190 7.07 16.96 0.81
CA GLN A 190 7.44 15.80 0.00
C GLN A 190 6.20 15.07 -0.54
N LYS A 191 5.21 14.79 0.31
CA LYS A 191 3.93 14.19 -0.12
C LYS A 191 3.18 15.06 -1.13
N LEU A 192 3.19 16.38 -0.94
CA LEU A 192 2.65 17.34 -1.94
C LEU A 192 3.33 17.17 -3.31
N ARG A 193 4.66 17.05 -3.35
CA ARG A 193 5.40 16.85 -4.61
C ARG A 193 5.08 15.51 -5.26
N GLN A 194 4.96 14.44 -4.49
CA GLN A 194 4.55 13.13 -5.02
C GLN A 194 3.14 13.20 -5.64
N TRP A 195 2.19 13.90 -4.99
CA TRP A 195 0.85 14.14 -5.56
C TRP A 195 0.86 15.00 -6.83
N GLN A 196 1.75 15.99 -6.93
CA GLN A 196 1.95 16.76 -8.17
C GLN A 196 2.54 15.88 -9.29
N GLN A 197 3.56 15.08 -8.99
CA GLN A 197 4.17 14.16 -9.95
C GLN A 197 3.19 13.08 -10.44
N GLU A 198 2.34 12.55 -9.56
CA GLU A 198 1.28 11.62 -9.98
C GLU A 198 0.23 12.28 -10.88
N ALA A 199 -0.20 13.51 -10.58
CA ALA A 199 -1.12 14.25 -11.45
C ALA A 199 -0.55 14.46 -12.87
N ASP A 200 0.76 14.72 -12.95
CA ASP A 200 1.47 14.92 -14.21
C ASP A 200 1.64 13.60 -14.98
N LEU A 201 1.94 12.49 -14.28
CA LEU A 201 1.98 11.14 -14.85
C LEU A 201 0.62 10.70 -15.41
N TRP A 202 -0.49 11.02 -14.74
CA TRP A 202 -1.83 10.71 -15.26
C TRP A 202 -2.17 11.54 -16.52
N GLU A 203 -1.72 12.80 -16.64
CA GLU A 203 -1.85 13.54 -17.92
C GLU A 203 -0.92 12.98 -19.01
N LEU A 204 0.30 12.56 -18.66
CA LEU A 204 1.23 11.93 -19.60
C LEU A 204 0.65 10.63 -20.15
N LEU A 205 0.12 9.76 -19.29
CA LEU A 205 -0.61 8.56 -19.70
C LEU A 205 -1.80 8.92 -20.61
N ARG A 206 -2.57 9.95 -20.26
CA ARG A 206 -3.70 10.39 -21.08
C ARG A 206 -3.27 10.82 -22.49
N MET A 207 -2.17 11.58 -22.62
CA MET A 207 -1.64 11.95 -23.95
C MET A 207 -1.14 10.73 -24.74
N VAL A 208 -0.46 9.79 -24.08
CA VAL A 208 -0.03 8.53 -24.71
C VAL A 208 -1.23 7.70 -25.19
N LEU A 209 -2.31 7.63 -24.41
CA LEU A 209 -3.56 6.96 -24.78
C LEU A 209 -4.32 7.69 -25.91
N GLU A 210 -4.34 9.02 -25.91
CA GLU A 210 -4.96 9.85 -26.95
C GLU A 210 -4.22 9.75 -28.31
N LEU A 211 -2.89 9.56 -28.28
CA LEU A 211 -2.05 9.39 -29.46
C LEU A 211 -2.02 7.94 -29.99
N HIS A 212 -1.59 6.99 -29.16
CA HIS A 212 -1.11 5.68 -29.64
C HIS A 212 -2.14 4.54 -29.52
N HIS A 213 -3.11 4.67 -28.60
CA HIS A 213 -4.04 3.59 -28.26
C HIS A 213 -5.50 3.87 -28.67
N ASN A 214 -5.74 4.89 -29.50
CA ASN A 214 -7.08 5.24 -29.96
C ASN A 214 -7.59 4.23 -31.01
N PRO A 215 -8.76 3.58 -30.80
CA PRO A 215 -9.29 2.58 -31.74
C PRO A 215 -9.81 3.21 -33.04
N ASP A 216 -10.33 4.44 -32.99
CA ASP A 216 -11.03 5.10 -34.10
C ASP A 216 -10.07 5.94 -34.97
N GLN A 217 -9.00 5.30 -35.46
CA GLN A 217 -8.00 5.93 -36.34
C GLN A 217 -8.65 6.60 -37.58
N GLN A 218 -9.76 6.06 -38.09
CA GLN A 218 -10.52 6.67 -39.19
C GLN A 218 -11.18 8.00 -38.79
N ALA A 219 -11.70 8.12 -37.55
CA ALA A 219 -12.26 9.37 -37.05
C ALA A 219 -11.17 10.40 -36.79
N GLN A 220 -10.01 9.99 -36.26
CA GLN A 220 -8.84 10.86 -36.14
C GLN A 220 -8.39 11.37 -37.52
N GLN A 221 -8.25 10.50 -38.52
CA GLN A 221 -7.87 10.88 -39.87
C GLN A 221 -8.86 11.87 -40.51
N GLN A 222 -10.17 11.64 -40.36
CA GLN A 222 -11.20 12.59 -40.81
C GLN A 222 -11.10 13.94 -40.07
N GLN A 223 -10.75 13.97 -38.79
CA GLN A 223 -10.54 15.22 -38.05
C GLN A 223 -9.27 15.96 -38.50
N LYS A 224 -8.17 15.24 -38.77
CA LYS A 224 -6.96 15.80 -39.40
C LYS A 224 -7.29 16.42 -40.75
N GLU A 225 -7.95 15.66 -41.65
CA GLU A 225 -8.36 16.12 -42.97
C GLU A 225 -9.31 17.33 -42.92
N GLN A 226 -10.33 17.32 -42.05
CA GLN A 226 -11.20 18.48 -41.85
C GLN A 226 -10.43 19.72 -41.37
N THR A 227 -9.43 19.54 -40.51
CA THR A 227 -8.62 20.65 -40.00
C THR A 227 -7.66 21.19 -41.07
N LEU A 228 -7.04 20.31 -41.86
CA LEU A 228 -6.24 20.67 -43.04
C LEU A 228 -7.09 21.37 -44.11
N HIS A 229 -8.35 20.98 -44.29
CA HIS A 229 -9.30 21.67 -45.16
C HIS A 229 -9.69 23.07 -44.62
N ARG A 230 -9.87 23.24 -43.30
CA ARG A 230 -10.11 24.56 -42.68
C ARG A 230 -8.92 25.51 -42.83
N LEU A 231 -7.69 24.98 -42.80
CA LEU A 231 -6.45 25.74 -43.04
C LEU A 231 -6.22 26.08 -44.53
N GLY A 232 -6.94 25.43 -45.45
CA GLY A 232 -6.90 25.71 -46.89
C GLY A 232 -5.63 25.21 -47.60
N GLN A 233 -5.42 25.72 -48.82
CA GLN A 233 -4.25 25.39 -49.63
C GLN A 233 -3.08 26.34 -49.33
N VAL A 234 -1.87 25.78 -49.23
CA VAL A 234 -0.66 26.58 -48.98
C VAL A 234 -0.30 27.39 -50.24
N HIS A 235 -0.18 28.69 -50.07
CA HIS A 235 0.17 29.65 -51.12
C HIS A 235 1.38 30.50 -50.71
N ARG A 236 1.96 31.26 -51.66
CA ARG A 236 3.20 32.04 -51.43
C ARG A 236 3.16 32.95 -50.20
N TYR A 237 1.98 33.44 -49.81
CA TYR A 237 1.76 34.34 -48.68
C TYR A 237 1.35 33.66 -47.36
N THR A 238 1.24 32.32 -47.32
CA THR A 238 0.89 31.57 -46.08
C THR A 238 1.95 31.85 -45.01
N SER A 239 1.55 32.13 -43.77
CA SER A 239 2.52 32.46 -42.72
C SER A 239 3.32 31.21 -42.31
N GLU A 240 4.46 31.41 -41.64
CA GLU A 240 5.21 30.30 -41.07
C GLU A 240 4.54 29.75 -39.78
N GLU A 241 3.49 30.41 -39.28
CA GLU A 241 2.70 29.94 -38.13
C GLU A 241 1.62 28.96 -38.62
N ASP A 242 0.95 29.27 -39.75
CA ASP A 242 0.06 28.32 -40.43
C ASP A 242 0.81 27.06 -40.89
N LEU A 243 2.04 27.21 -41.42
CA LEU A 243 2.89 26.07 -41.79
C LEU A 243 3.31 25.23 -40.58
N TRP A 244 3.54 25.84 -39.42
CA TRP A 244 3.86 25.12 -38.19
C TRP A 244 2.65 24.35 -37.67
N THR A 245 1.47 24.97 -37.63
CA THR A 245 0.21 24.27 -37.29
C THR A 245 -0.09 23.14 -38.28
N ARG A 246 0.17 23.34 -39.58
CA ARG A 246 0.01 22.29 -40.60
C ARG A 246 0.98 21.12 -40.40
N PHE A 247 2.26 21.41 -40.14
CA PHE A 247 3.27 20.41 -39.81
C PHE A 247 2.87 19.54 -38.62
N LEU A 248 2.34 20.13 -37.54
CA LEU A 248 1.84 19.41 -36.36
C LEU A 248 0.52 18.62 -36.59
N ILE A 249 -0.05 18.64 -37.79
CA ILE A 249 -1.22 17.83 -38.19
C ILE A 249 -0.84 16.80 -39.28
N GLU A 250 0.28 17.01 -39.98
CA GLU A 250 0.80 16.12 -41.04
C GLU A 250 1.92 15.17 -40.54
N ASP A 251 2.58 15.45 -39.42
CA ASP A 251 3.59 14.60 -38.76
C ASP A 251 3.16 14.29 -37.31
N ASP A 252 2.66 13.07 -37.10
CA ASP A 252 2.17 12.59 -35.80
C ASP A 252 3.27 12.52 -34.73
N VAL A 253 4.51 12.23 -35.13
CA VAL A 253 5.68 12.21 -34.22
C VAL A 253 6.06 13.64 -33.83
N ALA A 254 5.89 14.62 -34.74
CA ALA A 254 6.00 16.02 -34.37
C ALA A 254 4.87 16.49 -33.44
N GLN A 255 3.64 16.02 -33.64
CA GLN A 255 2.51 16.30 -32.75
C GLN A 255 2.79 15.77 -31.33
N GLU A 256 3.22 14.51 -31.20
CA GLU A 256 3.65 13.89 -29.94
C GLU A 256 4.74 14.72 -29.26
N ARG A 257 5.84 15.01 -29.97
CA ARG A 257 6.99 15.76 -29.44
C ARG A 257 6.60 17.18 -29.01
N ALA A 258 5.65 17.81 -29.68
CA ALA A 258 5.12 19.11 -29.30
C ALA A 258 4.27 19.05 -28.01
N MET A 259 3.46 18.01 -27.82
CA MET A 259 2.66 17.83 -26.61
C MET A 259 3.52 17.43 -25.41
N ILE A 260 4.47 16.49 -25.57
CA ILE A 260 5.44 16.14 -24.52
C ILE A 260 6.29 17.35 -24.11
N LYS A 261 6.74 18.17 -25.08
CA LYS A 261 7.44 19.43 -24.79
C LYS A 261 6.59 20.38 -23.94
N LYS A 262 5.31 20.55 -24.30
CA LYS A 262 4.37 21.42 -23.56
C LYS A 262 4.12 20.90 -22.14
N TRP A 263 3.98 19.59 -21.96
CA TRP A 263 3.85 18.95 -20.65
C TRP A 263 5.09 19.18 -19.77
N LEU A 264 6.31 19.01 -20.34
CA LEU A 264 7.56 19.34 -19.64
C LEU A 264 7.65 20.83 -19.25
N GLU A 265 7.06 21.74 -20.04
CA GLU A 265 6.99 23.17 -19.72
C GLU A 265 5.98 23.46 -18.59
N GLU A 266 4.83 22.80 -18.59
CA GLU A 266 3.80 22.94 -17.55
C GLU A 266 4.28 22.36 -16.21
N THR A 267 4.83 21.15 -16.19
CA THR A 267 5.43 20.51 -15.00
C THR A 267 6.52 21.40 -14.37
N ALA A 268 7.41 21.99 -15.17
CA ALA A 268 8.44 22.90 -14.67
C ALA A 268 7.90 24.23 -14.14
N ASP A 269 6.71 24.65 -14.58
CA ASP A 269 6.08 25.89 -14.13
C ASP A 269 5.41 25.77 -12.76
N HIS A 270 4.95 24.56 -12.38
CA HIS A 270 4.30 24.34 -11.08
C HIS A 270 5.06 23.43 -10.10
N GLN A 271 6.06 22.65 -10.51
CA GLN A 271 6.89 21.86 -9.57
C GLN A 271 8.13 22.61 -9.05
N GLU A 272 8.67 23.57 -9.81
CA GLU A 272 9.94 24.27 -9.50
C GLU A 272 9.72 25.63 -8.81
N SER A 273 10.81 26.38 -8.55
CA SER A 273 10.73 27.75 -8.02
C SER A 273 10.10 28.73 -9.02
N ASP A 274 9.21 29.60 -8.55
CA ASP A 274 8.70 30.71 -9.36
C ASP A 274 9.82 31.64 -9.84
N ILE A 275 9.69 32.14 -11.07
CA ILE A 275 10.63 33.09 -11.68
C ILE A 275 10.93 34.31 -10.77
N PRO A 276 9.96 34.93 -10.05
CA PRO A 276 10.25 36.01 -9.10
C PRO A 276 11.10 35.58 -7.89
N ASN A 277 10.95 34.34 -7.42
CA ASN A 277 11.69 33.80 -6.28
C ASN A 277 13.16 33.49 -6.67
N ILE A 278 13.34 32.94 -7.87
CA ILE A 278 14.64 32.80 -8.55
C ILE A 278 15.32 34.18 -8.70
N MET A 279 14.59 35.17 -9.20
CA MET A 279 15.11 36.52 -9.38
C MET A 279 15.52 37.17 -8.06
N GLU A 280 14.70 37.13 -7.01
CA GLU A 280 15.07 37.74 -5.72
C GLU A 280 16.30 37.06 -5.09
N GLU A 281 16.46 35.75 -5.28
CA GLU A 281 17.67 35.05 -4.84
C GLU A 281 18.92 35.49 -5.60
N LEU A 282 18.83 35.65 -6.91
CA LEU A 282 19.90 36.22 -7.73
C LEU A 282 20.19 37.68 -7.33
N GLU A 283 19.17 38.49 -6.99
CA GLU A 283 19.37 39.86 -6.46
C GLU A 283 20.19 39.81 -5.16
N ALA A 284 19.84 38.91 -4.23
CA ALA A 284 20.56 38.69 -2.98
C ALA A 284 22.01 38.22 -3.21
N LYS A 285 22.23 37.20 -4.04
CA LYS A 285 23.58 36.69 -4.38
C LYS A 285 24.45 37.73 -5.11
N ALA A 286 23.85 38.69 -5.81
CA ALA A 286 24.55 39.82 -6.41
C ALA A 286 24.99 40.92 -5.41
N GLY A 287 24.43 40.94 -4.20
CA GLY A 287 24.76 41.94 -3.16
C GLY A 287 24.39 43.39 -3.52
N ARG A 288 23.50 43.59 -4.50
CA ARG A 288 23.10 44.90 -5.02
C ARG A 288 21.66 45.17 -4.57
N GLY A 289 21.42 46.33 -3.95
CA GLY A 289 20.09 46.66 -3.38
C GLY A 289 18.96 46.57 -4.41
N LYS A 290 17.77 46.16 -3.96
CA LYS A 290 16.62 45.81 -4.80
C LYS A 290 16.37 46.82 -5.93
N GLY A 291 16.22 46.32 -7.15
CA GLY A 291 15.85 47.13 -8.32
C GLY A 291 16.98 47.87 -9.04
N LEU A 292 18.25 47.80 -8.59
CA LEU A 292 19.38 48.39 -9.34
C LEU A 292 19.79 47.60 -10.61
N TRP A 293 18.97 46.62 -10.99
CA TRP A 293 19.22 45.60 -12.02
C TRP A 293 19.00 46.07 -13.47
N SER A 294 18.32 47.19 -13.70
CA SER A 294 17.89 47.65 -15.03
C SER A 294 18.92 48.50 -15.80
N ASP A 295 20.08 48.79 -15.21
CA ASP A 295 20.99 49.85 -15.70
C ASP A 295 22.07 49.37 -16.70
N GLY A 296 21.99 48.11 -17.14
CA GLY A 296 22.95 47.44 -18.03
C GLY A 296 24.35 47.35 -17.44
N TRP A 297 25.38 47.38 -18.31
CA TRP A 297 26.81 47.27 -17.93
C TRP A 297 27.34 48.55 -17.25
N LEU A 298 26.79 48.90 -16.09
CA LEU A 298 27.08 50.14 -15.37
C LEU A 298 28.57 50.30 -15.03
N HIS A 299 29.19 49.26 -14.46
CA HIS A 299 30.54 49.35 -13.92
C HIS A 299 31.60 49.39 -15.05
N THR A 300 31.40 48.60 -16.09
CA THR A 300 32.18 48.61 -17.34
C THR A 300 32.01 49.95 -18.07
N ARG A 301 30.79 50.50 -18.13
CA ARG A 301 30.48 51.84 -18.67
C ARG A 301 31.22 52.95 -17.92
N GLU A 302 31.25 52.90 -16.59
CA GLU A 302 31.96 53.86 -15.76
C GLU A 302 33.47 53.76 -15.91
N LYS A 303 34.02 52.54 -15.96
CA LYS A 303 35.46 52.34 -16.15
C LYS A 303 35.95 52.75 -17.54
N ILE A 304 35.20 52.44 -18.60
CA ILE A 304 35.47 52.96 -19.95
C ILE A 304 35.38 54.50 -19.98
N LYS A 305 34.41 55.11 -19.25
CA LYS A 305 34.33 56.58 -19.11
C LYS A 305 35.51 57.16 -18.34
N GLY A 306 36.02 56.45 -17.32
CA GLY A 306 37.23 56.82 -16.58
C GLY A 306 38.47 56.84 -17.47
N GLU A 307 38.73 55.75 -18.18
CA GLU A 307 39.86 55.65 -19.12
C GLU A 307 39.75 56.65 -20.28
N LYS A 308 38.53 56.96 -20.76
CA LYS A 308 38.27 58.04 -21.74
C LYS A 308 38.52 59.46 -21.21
N ARG A 309 38.59 59.66 -19.89
CA ARG A 309 39.02 60.94 -19.27
C ARG A 309 40.52 61.00 -19.04
N LEU A 310 41.18 59.85 -18.88
CA LEU A 310 42.62 59.73 -18.61
C LEU A 310 43.48 59.63 -19.87
N ARG A 311 42.92 59.16 -21.00
CA ARG A 311 43.67 58.94 -22.25
C ARG A 311 42.91 59.48 -23.47
N SER A 312 43.66 60.01 -24.44
CA SER A 312 43.12 60.37 -25.76
C SER A 312 42.57 59.13 -26.48
N TRP A 313 41.27 59.11 -26.76
CA TRP A 313 40.62 57.95 -27.38
C TRP A 313 40.80 57.94 -28.92
N PRO A 314 41.16 56.82 -29.55
CA PRO A 314 41.29 56.75 -31.00
C PRO A 314 39.97 57.08 -31.70
N SER A 315 40.00 58.05 -32.61
CA SER A 315 38.82 58.50 -33.39
C SER A 315 38.82 57.99 -34.84
N THR A 316 39.93 57.41 -35.30
CA THR A 316 40.07 56.87 -36.66
C THR A 316 39.57 55.42 -36.73
N PRO A 317 38.73 55.04 -37.71
CA PRO A 317 38.37 53.63 -37.94
C PRO A 317 39.62 52.76 -38.11
N GLY A 318 39.64 51.60 -37.45
CA GLY A 318 40.77 50.65 -37.51
C GLY A 318 41.96 50.96 -36.60
N ALA A 319 41.99 52.09 -35.89
CA ALA A 319 43.07 52.37 -34.93
C ALA A 319 43.02 51.40 -33.72
N PRO A 320 44.17 50.96 -33.18
CA PRO A 320 44.21 49.99 -32.08
C PRO A 320 43.59 50.57 -30.79
N LEU A 321 42.52 49.94 -30.34
CA LEU A 321 41.79 50.34 -29.12
C LEU A 321 42.63 50.08 -27.86
N PRO A 322 42.53 50.95 -26.83
CA PRO A 322 43.36 50.84 -25.63
C PRO A 322 43.16 49.53 -24.88
N HIS A 323 44.24 49.10 -24.21
CA HIS A 323 44.25 47.92 -23.37
C HIS A 323 43.81 48.28 -21.94
N ILE A 324 42.49 48.34 -21.73
CA ILE A 324 41.87 48.44 -20.40
C ILE A 324 41.85 47.06 -19.74
N LYS A 325 42.19 46.98 -18.45
CA LYS A 325 42.16 45.73 -17.67
C LYS A 325 40.94 45.68 -16.75
N ARG A 326 40.46 44.48 -16.44
CA ARG A 326 39.42 44.22 -15.42
C ARG A 326 39.90 44.64 -14.02
N SER A 327 39.00 44.86 -13.04
CA SER A 327 39.41 45.36 -11.71
C SER A 327 40.06 44.28 -10.85
N ASP A 328 39.52 43.06 -10.91
CA ASP A 328 39.92 41.96 -10.02
C ASP A 328 40.98 41.03 -10.62
N ASN A 329 41.20 41.12 -11.94
CA ASN A 329 42.12 40.26 -12.68
C ASN A 329 42.79 41.03 -13.83
N ASN A 330 43.93 40.53 -14.29
CA ASN A 330 44.73 41.08 -15.39
C ASN A 330 44.10 40.88 -16.80
N GLU A 331 42.85 40.41 -16.85
CA GLU A 331 42.05 40.21 -18.07
C GLU A 331 41.78 41.49 -18.85
N MET A 332 41.55 41.33 -20.15
CA MET A 332 41.25 42.43 -21.07
C MET A 332 39.77 42.81 -21.04
N LEU A 333 39.48 44.05 -20.64
CA LEU A 333 38.13 44.61 -20.59
C LEU A 333 37.63 45.03 -21.99
N VAL A 334 36.34 44.84 -22.25
CA VAL A 334 35.65 45.37 -23.43
C VAL A 334 35.79 46.91 -23.50
N THR A 335 35.85 47.48 -24.72
CA THR A 335 36.07 48.92 -24.97
C THR A 335 34.88 49.63 -25.64
N SER A 336 33.77 48.93 -25.87
CA SER A 336 32.47 49.46 -26.29
C SER A 336 31.33 48.71 -25.55
N LEU A 337 30.09 49.16 -25.69
CA LEU A 337 28.94 48.72 -24.88
C LEU A 337 27.79 48.20 -25.77
N ASP A 338 28.15 47.64 -26.92
CA ASP A 338 27.27 46.90 -27.82
C ASP A 338 27.21 45.41 -27.41
N PRO A 339 26.06 44.72 -27.51
CA PRO A 339 25.88 43.38 -26.93
C PRO A 339 26.89 42.32 -27.39
N ASP A 340 27.32 42.38 -28.66
CA ASP A 340 28.28 41.45 -29.26
C ASP A 340 29.73 41.72 -28.84
N ALA A 341 30.01 42.79 -28.09
CA ALA A 341 31.36 43.30 -27.90
C ALA A 341 32.27 42.42 -27.03
N THR A 342 31.68 41.53 -26.22
CA THR A 342 32.36 40.46 -25.49
C THR A 342 32.88 39.40 -26.49
N SER A 343 31.98 38.71 -27.19
CA SER A 343 32.28 37.65 -28.17
C SER A 343 33.11 38.15 -29.34
N ARG A 344 32.77 39.31 -29.93
CA ARG A 344 33.48 39.91 -31.08
C ARG A 344 34.93 40.30 -30.77
N ARG A 345 35.30 40.48 -29.50
CA ARG A 345 36.68 40.85 -29.10
C ARG A 345 37.40 39.82 -28.23
N GLY A 346 36.73 38.78 -27.74
CA GLY A 346 37.29 37.86 -26.74
C GLY A 346 37.68 38.59 -25.45
N ARG A 347 36.84 39.50 -24.96
CA ARG A 347 37.11 40.38 -23.81
C ARG A 347 36.01 40.31 -22.76
N THR A 348 36.39 40.44 -21.49
CA THR A 348 35.47 40.28 -20.35
C THR A 348 34.90 41.61 -19.87
N LEU A 349 33.80 41.55 -19.10
CA LEU A 349 33.19 42.69 -18.41
C LEU A 349 33.74 42.82 -16.98
N GLU A 350 33.40 43.90 -16.29
CA GLU A 350 33.63 43.98 -14.84
C GLU A 350 32.81 42.92 -14.09
N LYS A 351 33.32 42.47 -12.94
CA LYS A 351 32.77 41.30 -12.22
C LYS A 351 31.27 41.41 -11.84
N PRO A 352 30.73 42.57 -11.45
CA PRO A 352 29.29 42.71 -11.22
C PRO A 352 28.51 42.62 -12.53
N ASP A 353 28.91 43.34 -13.58
CA ASP A 353 28.23 43.33 -14.88
C ASP A 353 28.22 41.92 -15.50
N ALA A 354 29.33 41.19 -15.41
CA ALA A 354 29.43 39.80 -15.87
C ALA A 354 28.48 38.84 -15.11
N TYR A 355 28.15 39.15 -13.86
CA TYR A 355 27.15 38.41 -13.08
C TYR A 355 25.73 38.78 -13.50
N PHE A 356 25.42 40.07 -13.68
CA PHE A 356 24.12 40.50 -14.18
C PHE A 356 23.84 39.95 -15.58
N GLU A 357 24.84 39.86 -16.45
CA GLU A 357 24.73 39.13 -17.73
C GLU A 357 24.32 37.67 -17.55
N ARG A 358 25.04 36.89 -16.72
CA ARG A 358 24.68 35.49 -16.44
C ARG A 358 23.30 35.38 -15.81
N ALA A 359 22.92 36.25 -14.87
CA ALA A 359 21.62 36.25 -14.21
C ALA A 359 20.46 36.59 -15.17
N MET A 360 20.64 37.56 -16.08
CA MET A 360 19.65 37.90 -17.10
C MET A 360 19.46 36.73 -18.09
N TRP A 361 20.54 36.04 -18.48
CA TRP A 361 20.45 34.86 -19.35
C TRP A 361 19.86 33.64 -18.65
N ILE A 362 20.13 33.44 -17.35
CA ILE A 362 19.42 32.46 -16.52
C ILE A 362 17.92 32.78 -16.52
N ALA A 363 17.49 33.99 -16.20
CA ALA A 363 16.08 34.35 -16.21
C ALA A 363 15.41 34.14 -17.60
N CYS A 364 16.10 34.44 -18.70
CA CYS A 364 15.60 34.14 -20.05
C CYS A 364 15.46 32.63 -20.32
N TRP A 365 16.42 31.81 -19.88
CA TRP A 365 16.33 30.35 -19.93
C TRP A 365 15.15 29.83 -19.09
N GLU A 366 15.06 30.27 -17.84
CA GLU A 366 14.04 29.87 -16.85
C GLU A 366 12.61 30.26 -17.29
N MET A 367 12.43 31.37 -18.02
CA MET A 367 11.14 31.73 -18.63
C MET A 367 10.78 30.83 -19.83
N LEU A 368 11.75 30.54 -20.72
CA LEU A 368 11.52 29.70 -21.90
C LEU A 368 11.28 28.22 -21.51
N ARG A 369 12.02 27.72 -20.53
CA ARG A 369 11.93 26.36 -19.96
C ARG A 369 10.56 26.03 -19.36
N ARG A 370 9.81 27.07 -18.93
CA ARG A 370 8.43 27.02 -18.41
C ARG A 370 7.37 27.45 -19.42
N GLY A 371 7.73 27.49 -20.71
CA GLY A 371 6.80 27.81 -21.80
C GLY A 371 6.17 29.21 -21.74
N LYS A 372 6.72 30.15 -20.96
CA LYS A 372 6.13 31.49 -20.79
C LYS A 372 6.00 32.19 -22.13
N SER A 373 4.91 32.95 -22.29
CA SER A 373 4.58 33.53 -23.57
C SER A 373 5.68 34.49 -24.02
N TRP A 374 5.89 34.54 -25.34
CA TRP A 374 6.85 35.46 -25.93
C TRP A 374 6.59 36.93 -25.55
N GLU A 375 5.32 37.29 -25.33
CA GLU A 375 4.92 38.63 -24.91
C GLU A 375 5.38 38.95 -23.49
N GLU A 376 5.30 37.99 -22.56
CA GLU A 376 5.82 38.13 -21.20
C GLU A 376 7.35 38.26 -21.20
N VAL A 377 8.06 37.41 -21.94
CA VAL A 377 9.53 37.50 -22.12
C VAL A 377 9.91 38.88 -22.69
N SER A 378 9.20 39.34 -23.72
CA SER A 378 9.41 40.67 -24.32
C SER A 378 9.14 41.81 -23.34
N GLN A 379 8.06 41.73 -22.55
CA GLN A 379 7.75 42.72 -21.53
C GLN A 379 8.79 42.73 -20.41
N TRP A 380 9.26 41.56 -19.99
CA TRP A 380 10.29 41.41 -18.97
C TRP A 380 11.61 42.05 -19.42
N CYS A 381 12.13 41.71 -20.59
CA CYS A 381 13.33 42.35 -21.15
C CYS A 381 13.17 43.88 -21.31
N ARG A 382 11.97 44.38 -21.62
CA ARG A 382 11.69 45.84 -21.68
C ARG A 382 11.69 46.50 -20.30
N ARG A 383 11.11 45.86 -19.27
CA ARG A 383 11.09 46.35 -17.88
C ARG A 383 12.51 46.46 -17.32
N HIS A 384 13.39 45.52 -17.65
CA HIS A 384 14.82 45.56 -17.31
C HIS A 384 15.69 46.38 -18.31
N HIS A 385 15.08 47.15 -19.21
CA HIS A 385 15.70 47.98 -20.27
C HIS A 385 16.54 47.24 -21.34
N GLU A 386 16.84 45.95 -21.14
CA GLU A 386 17.57 45.06 -22.05
C GLU A 386 16.75 44.58 -23.27
N SER A 387 16.04 45.51 -23.92
CA SER A 387 15.08 45.23 -25.00
C SER A 387 15.68 44.57 -26.24
N TRP A 388 17.00 44.64 -26.43
CA TRP A 388 17.68 43.97 -27.55
C TRP A 388 17.66 42.44 -27.43
N ARG A 389 17.56 41.87 -26.22
CA ARG A 389 17.40 40.42 -26.01
C ARG A 389 16.06 39.94 -26.59
N ALA A 390 14.99 40.71 -26.41
CA ALA A 390 13.72 40.44 -27.08
C ALA A 390 13.83 40.55 -28.61
N ILE A 391 14.71 41.40 -29.14
CA ILE A 391 14.96 41.51 -30.58
C ILE A 391 15.75 40.31 -31.11
N SER A 392 16.79 39.84 -30.41
CA SER A 392 17.58 38.67 -30.83
C SER A 392 16.81 37.36 -30.70
N MET A 393 16.00 37.19 -29.65
CA MET A 393 15.19 35.99 -29.39
C MET A 393 13.87 35.91 -30.20
N GLY A 394 13.54 36.91 -31.04
CA GLY A 394 12.90 36.61 -32.34
C GLY A 394 11.48 37.11 -32.68
N LYS A 395 10.70 37.77 -31.80
CA LYS A 395 9.35 38.31 -32.16
C LYS A 395 9.12 39.79 -31.78
N ALA A 396 10.16 40.62 -31.82
CA ALA A 396 10.07 42.07 -31.49
C ALA A 396 9.94 43.02 -32.71
N THR A 397 9.42 42.55 -33.84
CA THR A 397 8.84 43.34 -34.96
C THR A 397 7.75 42.49 -35.63
N ASN A 398 6.84 43.11 -36.41
CA ASN A 398 5.65 42.47 -37.00
C ASN A 398 5.87 41.03 -37.51
N PRO A 399 4.86 40.13 -37.45
CA PRO A 399 4.90 38.82 -38.10
C PRO A 399 5.31 38.86 -39.58
N GLU A 400 4.99 39.96 -40.27
CA GLU A 400 5.33 40.25 -41.68
C GLU A 400 6.81 40.63 -41.91
N ALA A 401 7.55 41.03 -40.87
CA ALA A 401 8.87 41.64 -40.99
C ALA A 401 9.99 40.60 -41.12
N VAL A 402 9.86 39.43 -40.49
CA VAL A 402 10.87 38.36 -40.53
C VAL A 402 10.68 37.54 -41.80
N ARG A 403 11.26 38.01 -42.91
CA ARG A 403 11.10 37.43 -44.26
C ARG A 403 11.59 35.98 -44.44
N SER A 404 12.23 35.39 -43.44
CA SER A 404 12.47 33.94 -43.30
C SER A 404 12.82 33.64 -41.84
N LYS A 405 11.97 32.93 -41.09
CA LYS A 405 12.33 32.53 -39.71
C LYS A 405 13.35 31.38 -39.73
N ALA A 406 13.41 30.58 -40.80
CA ALA A 406 14.47 29.59 -41.02
C ALA A 406 15.88 30.23 -41.06
N ALA A 407 16.03 31.39 -41.72
CA ALA A 407 17.28 32.16 -41.69
C ALA A 407 17.67 32.55 -40.25
N TRP A 408 16.69 33.04 -39.47
CA TRP A 408 16.88 33.42 -38.06
C TRP A 408 17.22 32.21 -37.16
N ARG A 409 16.49 31.09 -37.23
CA ARG A 409 16.80 29.85 -36.50
C ARG A 409 18.24 29.39 -36.74
N ASN A 410 18.71 29.49 -37.98
CA ASN A 410 20.08 29.13 -38.31
C ASN A 410 21.13 30.11 -37.77
N VAL A 411 20.81 31.41 -37.67
CA VAL A 411 21.65 32.39 -36.95
C VAL A 411 21.69 32.09 -35.45
N CYS A 412 20.57 31.76 -34.81
CA CYS A 412 20.54 31.33 -33.41
C CYS A 412 21.39 30.06 -33.18
N TYR A 413 21.28 29.07 -34.06
CA TYR A 413 22.11 27.86 -33.99
C TYR A 413 23.61 28.17 -34.15
N LEU A 414 24.00 29.09 -35.03
CA LEU A 414 25.40 29.50 -35.15
C LEU A 414 25.86 30.32 -33.94
N ALA A 415 24.98 31.14 -33.35
CA ALA A 415 25.25 31.88 -32.11
C ALA A 415 25.42 30.95 -30.90
N SER A 416 24.73 29.80 -30.85
CA SER A 416 24.92 28.79 -29.80
C SER A 416 26.22 27.99 -29.93
N GLN A 417 26.92 28.10 -31.06
CA GLN A 417 28.23 27.45 -31.31
C GLN A 417 29.40 28.45 -31.34
N ALA A 418 29.13 29.73 -31.62
CA ALA A 418 30.07 30.81 -31.37
C ALA A 418 30.34 30.96 -29.87
N GLY A 419 31.49 31.55 -29.51
CA GLY A 419 31.85 31.80 -28.12
C GLY A 419 30.96 32.85 -27.46
N ALA A 420 29.81 32.44 -26.96
CA ALA A 420 28.87 33.26 -26.19
C ALA A 420 29.50 33.77 -24.88
N SER A 421 28.91 34.84 -24.32
CA SER A 421 29.35 35.41 -23.04
C SER A 421 28.99 34.56 -21.82
N SER A 422 27.98 33.69 -21.97
CA SER A 422 27.50 32.76 -20.95
C SER A 422 27.04 31.44 -21.58
N GLU A 423 27.13 30.34 -20.84
CA GLU A 423 26.57 29.06 -21.27
C GLU A 423 25.04 29.10 -21.34
N TYR A 424 24.39 29.93 -20.51
CA TYR A 424 22.95 30.19 -20.59
C TYR A 424 22.57 31.02 -21.83
N GLU A 425 23.44 31.91 -22.32
CA GLU A 425 23.24 32.58 -23.62
C GLU A 425 23.33 31.58 -24.78
N ALA A 426 24.35 30.71 -24.75
CA ALA A 426 24.48 29.63 -25.73
C ALA A 426 23.30 28.67 -25.69
N ALA A 427 22.79 28.32 -24.50
CA ALA A 427 21.61 27.47 -24.33
C ALA A 427 20.33 28.13 -24.85
N VAL A 428 20.09 29.41 -24.56
CA VAL A 428 18.90 30.13 -25.07
C VAL A 428 18.92 30.20 -26.60
N TYR A 429 20.04 30.58 -27.23
CA TYR A 429 20.14 30.53 -28.70
C TYR A 429 20.12 29.09 -29.25
N GLY A 430 20.58 28.10 -28.47
CA GLY A 430 20.55 26.69 -28.81
C GLY A 430 19.12 26.13 -28.84
N LEU A 431 18.29 26.51 -27.86
CA LEU A 431 16.87 26.16 -27.78
C LEU A 431 16.10 26.72 -28.98
N LEU A 432 16.37 27.98 -29.37
CA LEU A 432 15.73 28.64 -30.52
C LEU A 432 16.27 28.14 -31.89
N GLY A 433 17.50 27.63 -31.93
CA GLY A 433 18.18 27.17 -33.16
C GLY A 433 18.14 25.66 -33.42
N GLY A 434 17.79 24.84 -32.41
CA GLY A 434 17.77 23.37 -32.46
C GLY A 434 19.12 22.71 -32.13
N SER A 435 19.84 23.17 -31.10
CA SER A 435 21.21 22.75 -30.74
C SER A 435 21.30 22.07 -29.36
N VAL A 436 21.07 20.74 -29.31
CA VAL A 436 21.12 19.94 -28.06
C VAL A 436 22.42 20.19 -27.28
N ASN A 437 23.59 20.11 -27.94
CA ASN A 437 24.90 20.20 -27.30
C ASN A 437 25.20 21.56 -26.64
N ALA A 438 24.47 22.63 -26.99
CA ALA A 438 24.57 23.91 -26.32
C ALA A 438 23.67 23.98 -25.07
N VAL A 439 22.47 23.40 -25.16
CA VAL A 439 21.48 23.37 -24.08
C VAL A 439 21.86 22.37 -22.98
N GLN A 440 22.39 21.19 -23.35
CA GLN A 440 22.78 20.13 -22.40
C GLN A 440 23.82 20.57 -21.36
N LYS A 441 24.53 21.68 -21.59
CA LYS A 441 25.47 22.28 -20.63
C LYS A 441 24.82 22.95 -19.43
N VAL A 442 23.57 23.41 -19.57
CA VAL A 442 22.83 24.08 -18.48
C VAL A 442 21.69 23.24 -17.92
N CYS A 443 21.37 22.12 -18.57
CA CYS A 443 20.42 21.13 -18.08
C CYS A 443 20.94 20.53 -16.75
N ARG A 444 20.13 20.59 -15.69
CA ARG A 444 20.47 20.04 -14.38
C ARG A 444 19.74 18.73 -14.14
N THR A 445 18.47 18.68 -14.50
CA THR A 445 17.57 17.54 -14.27
C THR A 445 17.46 16.59 -15.46
N VAL A 446 16.86 15.43 -15.23
CA VAL A 446 16.35 14.52 -16.28
C VAL A 446 15.37 15.28 -17.19
N ASP A 447 14.43 16.03 -16.61
CA ASP A 447 13.40 16.76 -17.36
C ASP A 447 13.97 17.89 -18.23
N ASP A 448 14.99 18.63 -17.75
CA ASP A 448 15.71 19.61 -18.57
C ASP A 448 16.33 18.96 -19.80
N THR A 449 16.95 17.80 -19.60
CA THR A 449 17.68 17.09 -20.66
C THR A 449 16.72 16.49 -21.69
N LEU A 450 15.55 16.02 -21.24
CA LEU A 450 14.43 15.63 -22.10
C LEU A 450 13.88 16.85 -22.86
N TYR A 451 13.62 17.98 -22.18
CA TYR A 451 13.10 19.21 -22.78
C TYR A 451 14.03 19.75 -23.89
N ALA A 452 15.34 19.72 -23.63
CA ALA A 452 16.38 20.09 -24.59
C ALA A 452 16.37 19.19 -25.83
N TYR A 453 16.23 17.87 -25.65
CA TYR A 453 16.12 16.90 -26.75
C TYR A 453 14.83 17.13 -27.56
N TYR A 454 13.66 17.13 -26.92
CA TYR A 454 12.36 17.29 -27.58
C TYR A 454 12.26 18.60 -28.37
N SER A 455 12.68 19.72 -27.75
CA SER A 455 12.66 21.03 -28.40
C SER A 455 13.58 21.10 -29.62
N ALA A 456 14.80 20.55 -29.52
CA ALA A 456 15.74 20.55 -30.63
C ALA A 456 15.32 19.59 -31.76
N ALA A 457 14.82 18.40 -31.42
CA ALA A 457 14.34 17.41 -32.38
C ALA A 457 13.14 17.94 -33.20
N LEU A 458 12.19 18.61 -32.53
CA LEU A 458 11.03 19.22 -33.18
C LEU A 458 11.42 20.34 -34.16
N ILE A 459 12.39 21.19 -33.78
CA ILE A 459 12.94 22.23 -34.68
C ILE A 459 13.67 21.62 -35.88
N GLN A 460 14.38 20.51 -35.69
CA GLN A 460 15.08 19.81 -36.76
C GLN A 460 14.10 19.12 -37.73
N GLN A 461 13.03 18.48 -37.22
CA GLN A 461 11.94 17.95 -38.05
C GLN A 461 11.27 19.07 -38.86
N PHE A 462 10.94 20.21 -38.26
CA PHE A 462 10.29 21.31 -38.98
C PHE A 462 11.17 21.87 -40.10
N ASP A 463 12.48 22.02 -39.88
CA ASP A 463 13.41 22.45 -40.93
C ASP A 463 13.57 21.39 -42.04
N LEU A 464 13.43 20.09 -41.74
CA LEU A 464 13.38 19.02 -42.74
C LEU A 464 12.06 19.05 -43.54
N TYR A 465 10.91 19.21 -42.88
CA TYR A 465 9.60 19.38 -43.49
C TYR A 465 9.54 20.59 -44.43
N LEU A 466 10.12 21.73 -44.02
CA LEU A 466 10.32 22.88 -44.90
C LEU A 466 11.24 22.53 -46.08
N ALA A 467 12.32 21.78 -45.86
CA ALA A 467 13.28 21.41 -46.91
C ALA A 467 12.76 20.40 -47.93
N SER A 468 11.73 19.60 -47.61
CA SER A 468 11.05 18.67 -48.51
C SER A 468 9.83 19.30 -49.20
N HIS A 469 8.89 19.88 -48.44
CA HIS A 469 7.61 20.38 -48.96
C HIS A 469 7.70 21.81 -49.52
N TYR A 470 8.57 22.67 -48.95
CA TYR A 470 8.64 24.10 -49.27
C TYR A 470 10.08 24.59 -49.49
N PRO A 471 10.84 24.02 -50.45
CA PRO A 471 12.28 24.25 -50.59
C PRO A 471 12.67 25.73 -50.77
N ASP A 472 11.81 26.55 -51.38
CA ASP A 472 11.99 28.02 -51.53
C ASP A 472 12.03 28.78 -50.18
N ARG A 473 11.52 28.16 -49.10
CA ARG A 473 11.49 28.72 -47.73
C ARG A 473 12.60 28.14 -46.84
N ALA A 474 13.30 27.10 -47.29
CA ALA A 474 14.27 26.34 -46.50
C ALA A 474 15.73 26.73 -46.80
N LEU A 475 16.62 26.52 -45.83
CA LEU A 475 18.06 26.69 -46.01
C LEU A 475 18.70 25.40 -46.54
N GLN A 476 19.28 25.48 -47.74
CA GLN A 476 20.00 24.37 -48.38
C GLN A 476 21.09 23.76 -47.47
N ASN A 477 21.77 24.60 -46.65
CA ASN A 477 22.87 24.20 -45.77
C ASN A 477 22.48 23.30 -44.58
N ARG A 478 21.19 23.05 -44.29
CA ARG A 478 20.77 22.10 -43.24
C ARG A 478 20.58 20.65 -43.74
N ARG A 479 20.55 20.42 -45.06
CA ARG A 479 20.24 19.11 -45.69
C ARG A 479 21.22 17.95 -45.41
N GLY A 480 22.34 18.19 -44.70
CA GLY A 480 23.37 17.19 -44.39
C GLY A 480 23.51 16.80 -42.91
N ARG A 481 22.59 17.23 -42.02
CA ARG A 481 22.68 16.98 -40.56
C ARG A 481 21.79 15.83 -40.07
N GLY A 482 21.52 14.86 -40.95
CA GLY A 482 20.37 13.95 -40.83
C GLY A 482 20.67 12.47 -40.53
N GLU A 483 21.89 12.08 -40.12
CA GLU A 483 22.18 10.65 -39.90
C GLU A 483 21.29 10.02 -38.80
N ASP A 484 21.00 10.76 -37.72
CA ASP A 484 20.05 10.32 -36.70
C ASP A 484 18.56 10.49 -37.11
N ALA A 485 18.25 11.24 -38.18
CA ALA A 485 16.88 11.41 -38.67
C ALA A 485 16.32 10.14 -39.34
N PHE A 486 17.17 9.15 -39.65
CA PHE A 486 16.77 7.86 -40.20
C PHE A 486 16.66 6.75 -39.14
N ARG A 487 16.93 7.03 -37.85
CA ARG A 487 16.69 6.08 -36.75
C ARG A 487 15.23 6.12 -36.31
N ASN A 488 14.65 4.97 -35.99
CA ASN A 488 13.29 4.88 -35.44
C ASN A 488 13.13 5.81 -34.20
N PRO A 489 12.19 6.77 -34.18
CA PRO A 489 11.99 7.71 -33.08
C PRO A 489 11.90 7.06 -31.69
N THR A 490 11.21 5.94 -31.55
CA THR A 490 11.07 5.20 -30.28
C THR A 490 12.42 4.72 -29.75
N GLN A 491 13.26 4.19 -30.64
CA GLN A 491 14.61 3.73 -30.28
C GLN A 491 15.51 4.89 -29.84
N GLN A 492 15.34 6.10 -30.40
CA GLN A 492 16.09 7.28 -29.97
C GLN A 492 15.75 7.68 -28.52
N ILE A 493 14.48 7.51 -28.11
CA ILE A 493 14.03 7.81 -26.74
C ILE A 493 14.54 6.75 -25.76
N VAL A 494 14.49 5.46 -26.13
CA VAL A 494 15.08 4.38 -25.31
C VAL A 494 16.60 4.57 -25.16
N ASP A 495 17.33 4.87 -26.24
CA ASP A 495 18.76 5.21 -26.20
C ASP A 495 19.07 6.44 -25.32
N LEU A 496 18.14 7.40 -25.23
CA LEU A 496 18.26 8.59 -24.39
C LEU A 496 18.01 8.25 -22.91
N VAL A 497 16.97 7.50 -22.58
CA VAL A 497 16.69 7.01 -21.21
C VAL A 497 17.86 6.18 -20.68
N LEU A 498 18.37 5.23 -21.48
CA LEU A 498 19.53 4.41 -21.13
C LEU A 498 20.83 5.22 -20.96
N ARG A 499 20.91 6.40 -21.56
CA ARG A 499 22.03 7.36 -21.38
C ARG A 499 21.87 8.18 -20.10
N LEU A 500 20.65 8.65 -19.82
CA LEU A 500 20.31 9.41 -18.60
C LEU A 500 20.51 8.59 -17.33
N ARG A 501 20.19 7.29 -17.34
CA ARG A 501 20.49 6.35 -16.25
C ARG A 501 22.00 6.10 -16.04
N LYS A 502 22.86 6.44 -17.00
CA LYS A 502 24.33 6.27 -16.95
C LYS A 502 25.11 7.56 -16.68
N GLN A 503 24.57 8.71 -17.05
CA GLN A 503 25.23 10.02 -16.88
C GLN A 503 25.27 10.42 -15.40
N PRO A 504 26.43 10.82 -14.83
CA PRO A 504 26.59 10.98 -13.38
C PRO A 504 25.77 12.11 -12.76
N THR A 505 25.33 13.11 -13.53
CA THR A 505 24.47 14.19 -13.04
C THR A 505 23.01 13.75 -12.89
N THR A 506 22.51 12.90 -13.79
CA THR A 506 21.10 12.50 -13.87
C THR A 506 20.81 11.11 -13.30
N ARG A 507 21.83 10.26 -13.11
CA ARG A 507 21.68 8.86 -12.70
C ARG A 507 20.78 8.68 -11.48
N ASN A 508 20.98 9.48 -10.43
CA ASN A 508 20.25 9.32 -9.17
C ASN A 508 18.77 9.71 -9.31
N GLU A 509 18.47 10.74 -10.11
CA GLU A 509 17.11 11.18 -10.42
C GLU A 509 16.40 10.16 -11.34
N ALA A 510 17.11 9.63 -12.33
CA ALA A 510 16.60 8.67 -13.32
C ALA A 510 16.29 7.26 -12.76
N ILE A 511 16.55 7.03 -11.46
CA ILE A 511 16.23 5.80 -10.72
C ILE A 511 15.04 6.02 -9.77
N LEU A 512 14.55 7.25 -9.59
CA LEU A 512 13.37 7.52 -8.74
C LEU A 512 12.12 6.84 -9.34
N PRO A 513 11.25 6.20 -8.53
CA PRO A 513 10.10 5.42 -9.01
C PRO A 513 9.23 6.14 -10.06
N MET A 514 8.82 7.38 -9.77
CA MET A 514 8.01 8.19 -10.68
C MET A 514 8.75 8.52 -12.00
N LYS A 515 10.08 8.67 -11.97
CA LYS A 515 10.92 8.92 -13.15
C LYS A 515 11.13 7.67 -13.99
N ILE A 516 11.16 6.48 -13.37
CA ILE A 516 11.16 5.21 -14.10
C ILE A 516 9.83 5.06 -14.87
N ILE A 517 8.69 5.25 -14.20
CA ILE A 517 7.35 5.20 -14.84
C ILE A 517 7.26 6.23 -15.99
N GLN A 518 7.66 7.49 -15.75
CA GLN A 518 7.77 8.53 -16.77
C GLN A 518 8.62 8.07 -17.97
N SER A 519 9.75 7.39 -17.74
CA SER A 519 10.66 6.97 -18.80
C SER A 519 10.05 5.91 -19.73
N TYR A 520 9.21 5.01 -19.22
CA TYR A 520 8.48 4.02 -20.03
C TYR A 520 7.25 4.61 -20.74
N MET A 521 6.55 5.57 -20.12
CA MET A 521 5.50 6.34 -20.81
C MET A 521 6.06 7.09 -22.02
N LEU A 522 7.20 7.77 -21.87
CA LEU A 522 7.86 8.50 -22.96
C LEU A 522 8.41 7.58 -24.06
N ALA A 523 8.72 6.33 -23.74
CA ALA A 523 9.12 5.32 -24.73
C ALA A 523 7.92 4.59 -25.38
N ASN A 524 6.69 4.86 -24.93
CA ASN A 524 5.47 4.12 -25.25
C ASN A 524 5.61 2.60 -25.07
N ASP A 525 6.24 2.17 -23.97
CA ASP A 525 6.59 0.77 -23.69
C ASP A 525 6.16 0.33 -22.27
N LEU A 526 4.91 0.64 -21.92
CA LEU A 526 4.35 0.33 -20.60
C LEU A 526 4.12 -1.18 -20.37
N GLY A 527 3.95 -1.96 -21.43
CA GLY A 527 3.89 -3.43 -21.33
C GLY A 527 5.20 -4.00 -20.79
N SER A 528 6.34 -3.57 -21.35
CA SER A 528 7.64 -3.99 -20.84
C SER A 528 7.89 -3.49 -19.41
N MET A 529 7.43 -2.28 -19.05
CA MET A 529 7.51 -1.78 -17.66
C MET A 529 6.83 -2.72 -16.65
N VAL A 530 5.60 -3.15 -16.93
CA VAL A 530 4.83 -4.04 -16.05
C VAL A 530 5.52 -5.41 -15.98
N HIS A 531 6.02 -5.92 -17.11
CA HIS A 531 6.79 -7.17 -17.17
C HIS A 531 8.10 -7.09 -16.37
N THR A 532 8.93 -6.06 -16.55
CA THR A 532 10.20 -5.91 -15.82
C THR A 532 9.99 -5.72 -14.33
N LEU A 533 8.96 -4.95 -13.94
CA LEU A 533 8.56 -4.79 -12.54
C LEU A 533 8.08 -6.10 -11.91
N GLY A 534 7.29 -6.91 -12.62
CA GLY A 534 6.79 -8.20 -12.14
C GLY A 534 7.89 -9.23 -11.85
N TYR A 535 8.98 -9.20 -12.61
CA TYR A 535 10.20 -9.98 -12.33
C TYR A 535 11.04 -9.34 -11.21
N ALA A 536 11.17 -8.01 -11.15
CA ALA A 536 11.89 -7.32 -10.07
C ALA A 536 11.25 -7.56 -8.69
N ILE A 537 9.91 -7.59 -8.64
CA ILE A 537 9.13 -7.98 -7.45
C ILE A 537 9.46 -9.41 -7.02
N ALA A 538 9.44 -10.37 -7.96
CA ALA A 538 9.80 -11.77 -7.67
C ALA A 538 11.25 -11.93 -7.20
N TYR A 539 12.16 -11.08 -7.68
CA TYR A 539 13.56 -11.06 -7.24
C TYR A 539 13.70 -10.50 -5.81
N ILE A 540 13.05 -9.37 -5.48
CA ILE A 540 13.03 -8.78 -4.13
C ILE A 540 12.46 -9.76 -3.11
N ASP A 541 11.30 -10.35 -3.42
CA ASP A 541 10.65 -11.36 -2.58
C ASP A 541 11.57 -12.58 -2.36
N ARG A 542 12.22 -13.09 -3.42
CA ARG A 542 13.20 -14.16 -3.32
C ARG A 542 14.42 -13.80 -2.46
N GLU A 543 14.95 -12.57 -2.55
CA GLU A 543 16.05 -12.10 -1.69
C GLU A 543 15.62 -11.98 -0.22
N ASN A 544 14.45 -11.40 0.05
CA ASN A 544 13.88 -11.28 1.40
C ASN A 544 13.68 -12.66 2.05
N ARG A 545 13.10 -13.62 1.32
CA ARG A 545 12.96 -15.02 1.76
C ARG A 545 14.33 -15.72 1.93
N ILE A 546 15.39 -15.29 1.25
CA ILE A 546 16.75 -15.82 1.46
C ILE A 546 17.39 -15.23 2.71
N ALA A 547 17.17 -13.94 3.00
CA ALA A 547 17.64 -13.31 4.23
C ALA A 547 16.94 -13.86 5.48
N ASN A 548 15.62 -14.04 5.44
CA ASN A 548 14.80 -14.43 6.60
C ASN A 548 14.95 -15.91 7.01
N LYS A 549 15.53 -16.77 6.16
CA LYS A 549 15.80 -18.20 6.43
C LYS A 549 16.70 -18.49 7.64
N GLY A 550 17.26 -17.46 8.29
CA GLY A 550 18.10 -17.60 9.46
C GLY A 550 17.37 -17.84 10.78
N GLU A 551 16.11 -17.39 10.92
CA GLU A 551 15.50 -17.24 12.26
C GLU A 551 14.25 -18.11 12.54
N ASN A 552 13.50 -18.54 11.52
CA ASN A 552 12.44 -19.55 11.68
C ASN A 552 12.30 -20.43 10.43
N GLU A 553 12.03 -21.73 10.60
CA GLU A 553 11.66 -22.65 9.50
C GLU A 553 10.17 -22.53 9.09
N GLU A 554 9.53 -21.38 9.32
CA GLU A 554 8.19 -21.15 8.78
C GLU A 554 8.26 -21.06 7.26
N LYS A 555 7.33 -21.74 6.59
CA LYS A 555 7.21 -21.62 5.14
C LYS A 555 6.59 -20.28 4.82
N ASP A 556 7.43 -19.34 4.39
CA ASP A 556 7.03 -18.03 3.85
C ASP A 556 5.80 -18.16 2.95
N GLU A 557 4.88 -17.20 3.07
CA GLU A 557 3.66 -17.22 2.30
C GLU A 557 3.97 -17.01 0.80
N GLU A 558 3.94 -18.10 0.02
CA GLU A 558 4.22 -18.10 -1.41
C GLU A 558 3.07 -17.41 -2.20
N VAL A 559 3.00 -16.10 -2.07
CA VAL A 559 1.98 -15.17 -2.59
C VAL A 559 2.45 -14.55 -3.91
N ILE A 560 3.74 -14.20 -3.97
CA ILE A 560 4.43 -13.79 -5.19
C ILE A 560 4.97 -15.07 -5.85
N ILE A 561 4.71 -15.20 -7.16
CA ILE A 561 5.19 -16.34 -7.95
C ILE A 561 6.67 -16.13 -8.24
N PRO A 562 7.56 -17.08 -7.89
CA PRO A 562 8.98 -16.96 -8.18
C PRO A 562 9.22 -17.05 -9.69
N LEU A 563 9.85 -16.01 -10.24
CA LEU A 563 10.28 -15.94 -11.63
C LEU A 563 11.81 -15.89 -11.67
N ASP A 564 12.44 -16.66 -12.54
CA ASP A 564 13.89 -16.59 -12.73
C ASP A 564 14.27 -15.32 -13.52
N PRO A 565 15.23 -14.50 -13.04
CA PRO A 565 15.59 -13.24 -13.69
C PRO A 565 16.00 -13.41 -15.15
N PHE A 566 15.37 -12.63 -16.04
CA PHE A 566 15.72 -12.63 -17.47
C PHE A 566 16.98 -11.81 -17.79
N TRP A 567 17.52 -11.05 -16.81
CA TRP A 567 18.68 -10.18 -16.99
C TRP A 567 19.99 -10.81 -16.50
N PRO A 568 21.14 -10.53 -17.15
CA PRO A 568 22.44 -10.99 -16.69
C PRO A 568 23.01 -10.08 -15.59
N GLY A 569 23.16 -10.60 -14.37
CA GLY A 569 23.89 -9.93 -13.29
C GLY A 569 23.52 -10.43 -11.89
N GLU A 570 24.36 -10.11 -10.91
CA GLU A 570 24.04 -10.24 -9.49
C GLU A 570 23.46 -8.89 -9.02
N GLY A 571 22.14 -8.83 -8.85
CA GLY A 571 21.43 -7.62 -8.42
C GLY A 571 20.08 -7.41 -9.12
N ASN A 572 19.24 -6.59 -8.49
CA ASN A 572 17.91 -6.24 -8.96
C ASN A 572 17.96 -5.21 -10.11
N GLN A 573 16.87 -5.12 -10.89
CA GLN A 573 16.65 -4.00 -11.82
C GLN A 573 16.23 -2.73 -11.07
N PRO A 574 16.53 -1.52 -11.59
CA PRO A 574 16.12 -0.27 -10.96
C PRO A 574 14.60 -0.12 -10.89
N GLU A 575 13.84 -0.79 -11.78
CA GLU A 575 12.39 -0.90 -11.71
C GLU A 575 11.90 -1.46 -10.36
N GLY A 576 12.72 -2.21 -9.62
CA GLY A 576 12.42 -2.68 -8.27
C GLY A 576 12.17 -1.56 -7.24
N GLU A 577 12.70 -0.36 -7.46
CA GLU A 577 12.41 0.81 -6.61
C GLU A 577 10.91 1.18 -6.63
N ILE A 578 10.20 0.88 -7.74
CA ILE A 578 8.74 1.08 -7.84
C ILE A 578 7.99 0.19 -6.84
N ALA A 579 8.50 -1.00 -6.53
CA ALA A 579 7.88 -1.90 -5.56
C ALA A 579 8.07 -1.43 -4.10
N MET A 580 9.06 -0.57 -3.84
CA MET A 580 9.34 -0.03 -2.50
C MET A 580 8.50 1.23 -2.18
N ASP A 581 8.05 1.98 -3.19
CA ASP A 581 7.15 3.14 -3.02
C ASP A 581 5.68 2.72 -3.25
N HIS A 582 4.90 2.67 -2.15
CA HIS A 582 3.45 2.38 -2.18
C HIS A 582 2.67 3.23 -3.21
N GLN A 583 3.04 4.50 -3.43
CA GLN A 583 2.33 5.36 -4.38
C GLN A 583 2.69 4.99 -5.83
N ALA A 584 3.98 4.75 -6.11
CA ALA A 584 4.42 4.29 -7.44
C ALA A 584 3.88 2.87 -7.76
N LEU A 585 3.86 1.98 -6.78
CA LEU A 585 3.28 0.64 -6.88
C LEU A 585 1.77 0.69 -7.16
N ARG A 586 1.01 1.59 -6.50
CA ARG A 586 -0.41 1.83 -6.83
C ARG A 586 -0.57 2.27 -8.29
N ILE A 587 0.23 3.24 -8.74
CA ILE A 587 0.18 3.74 -10.12
C ILE A 587 0.49 2.61 -11.12
N ALA A 588 1.53 1.80 -10.87
CA ALA A 588 1.90 0.68 -11.72
C ALA A 588 0.83 -0.44 -11.75
N ALA A 589 0.22 -0.77 -10.61
CA ALA A 589 -0.87 -1.75 -10.54
C ALA A 589 -2.14 -1.25 -11.25
N LEU A 590 -2.49 0.03 -11.09
CA LEU A 590 -3.59 0.65 -11.85
C LEU A 590 -3.29 0.65 -13.35
N ILE A 591 -2.08 1.03 -13.78
CA ILE A 591 -1.67 0.99 -15.19
C ILE A 591 -1.77 -0.43 -15.76
N SER A 592 -1.30 -1.46 -15.05
CA SER A 592 -1.45 -2.88 -15.43
C SER A 592 -2.93 -3.25 -15.68
N ILE A 593 -3.83 -2.84 -14.77
CA ILE A 593 -5.28 -3.09 -14.93
C ILE A 593 -5.85 -2.32 -16.12
N LEU A 594 -5.50 -1.04 -16.31
CA LEU A 594 -5.98 -0.23 -17.45
C LEU A 594 -5.51 -0.79 -18.79
N LEU A 595 -4.23 -1.17 -18.91
CA LEU A 595 -3.67 -1.76 -20.13
C LEU A 595 -4.38 -3.07 -20.49
N ARG A 596 -4.63 -3.95 -19.51
CA ARG A 596 -5.40 -5.19 -19.69
C ARG A 596 -6.92 -5.01 -19.80
N CYS A 597 -7.42 -3.77 -19.67
CA CYS A 597 -8.76 -3.41 -20.14
C CYS A 597 -8.75 -2.95 -21.61
N LEU A 598 -7.64 -2.40 -22.10
CA LEU A 598 -7.48 -1.92 -23.47
C LEU A 598 -7.01 -3.02 -24.44
N SER A 599 -6.18 -3.96 -23.99
CA SER A 599 -5.74 -5.09 -24.80
C SER A 599 -6.81 -6.19 -24.89
N ASP A 600 -6.97 -6.76 -26.08
CA ASP A 600 -7.69 -8.02 -26.31
C ASP A 600 -6.71 -9.21 -26.46
N GLU A 601 -5.43 -9.01 -26.12
CA GLU A 601 -4.38 -10.03 -26.21
C GLU A 601 -4.44 -11.01 -25.03
N ILE A 602 -4.43 -12.32 -25.34
CA ILE A 602 -4.46 -13.38 -24.33
C ILE A 602 -3.03 -13.67 -23.87
N ILE A 603 -2.56 -12.89 -22.89
CA ILE A 603 -1.27 -13.09 -22.22
C ILE A 603 -1.30 -14.42 -21.43
N GLN A 604 -0.26 -15.24 -21.54
CA GLN A 604 -0.17 -16.55 -20.89
C GLN A 604 1.25 -16.83 -20.35
N GLY A 605 1.34 -17.71 -19.35
CA GLY A 605 2.62 -18.12 -18.75
C GLY A 605 3.33 -16.96 -18.03
N PRO A 606 4.67 -16.92 -18.03
CA PRO A 606 5.44 -16.06 -17.13
C PRO A 606 5.20 -14.55 -17.32
N ALA A 607 4.72 -14.12 -18.50
CA ALA A 607 4.30 -12.74 -18.72
C ALA A 607 3.03 -12.37 -17.94
N LEU A 608 2.05 -13.30 -17.86
CA LEU A 608 0.86 -13.13 -17.03
C LEU A 608 1.24 -13.19 -15.54
N ASP A 609 2.09 -14.16 -15.17
CA ASP A 609 2.57 -14.31 -13.80
C ASP A 609 3.27 -13.02 -13.30
N ALA A 610 4.00 -12.33 -14.19
CA ALA A 610 4.65 -11.06 -13.95
C ALA A 610 3.66 -9.88 -13.83
N GLU A 611 2.68 -9.72 -14.74
CA GLU A 611 1.67 -8.65 -14.60
C GLU A 611 0.89 -8.76 -13.29
N GLU A 612 0.51 -9.99 -12.96
CA GLU A 612 -0.19 -10.30 -11.73
C GLU A 612 0.72 -10.17 -10.49
N ASN A 613 2.03 -10.42 -10.57
CA ASN A 613 2.97 -10.13 -9.48
C ASN A 613 2.92 -8.64 -9.06
N VAL A 614 2.72 -7.71 -10.01
CA VAL A 614 2.56 -6.27 -9.71
C VAL A 614 1.28 -6.01 -8.90
N ILE A 615 0.15 -6.59 -9.31
CA ILE A 615 -1.13 -6.47 -8.59
C ILE A 615 -1.05 -7.14 -7.21
N MET A 616 -0.40 -8.31 -7.12
CA MET A 616 -0.21 -9.04 -5.86
C MET A 616 0.65 -8.29 -4.85
N ALA A 617 1.73 -7.64 -5.30
CA ALA A 617 2.54 -6.78 -4.44
C ALA A 617 1.72 -5.60 -3.90
N TYR A 618 0.89 -4.97 -4.74
CA TYR A 618 -0.01 -3.92 -4.27
C TYR A 618 -1.08 -4.44 -3.28
N ILE A 619 -1.63 -5.64 -3.50
CA ILE A 619 -2.54 -6.28 -2.54
C ILE A 619 -1.86 -6.58 -1.20
N GLN A 620 -0.60 -7.03 -1.17
CA GLN A 620 0.11 -7.20 0.10
C GLN A 620 0.44 -5.84 0.77
N SER A 621 0.62 -4.77 -0.02
CA SER A 621 0.72 -3.40 0.50
C SER A 621 -0.61 -2.91 1.13
N LEU A 622 -1.76 -3.27 0.55
CA LEU A 622 -3.08 -3.02 1.14
C LEU A 622 -3.34 -3.88 2.40
N ARG A 623 -2.85 -5.13 2.42
CA ARG A 623 -2.93 -6.04 3.58
C ARG A 623 -2.15 -5.47 4.77
N SER A 624 -0.89 -5.07 4.58
CA SER A 624 -0.08 -4.46 5.64
C SER A 624 -0.58 -3.06 6.07
N ALA A 625 -1.35 -2.38 5.23
CA ALA A 625 -2.11 -1.17 5.59
C ALA A 625 -3.47 -1.45 6.29
N GLY A 626 -3.85 -2.72 6.49
CA GLY A 626 -5.12 -3.11 7.13
C GLY A 626 -6.38 -2.76 6.32
N LYS A 627 -6.29 -2.67 4.99
CA LYS A 627 -7.36 -2.17 4.11
C LYS A 627 -8.08 -3.29 3.34
N TYR A 628 -8.64 -4.24 4.09
CA TYR A 628 -9.27 -5.46 3.59
C TYR A 628 -10.43 -5.21 2.61
N ASP A 629 -11.26 -4.19 2.82
CA ASP A 629 -12.40 -3.86 1.94
C ASP A 629 -12.01 -3.63 0.47
N LEU A 630 -10.80 -3.11 0.22
CA LEU A 630 -10.33 -2.80 -1.14
C LEU A 630 -9.81 -4.03 -1.87
N ILE A 631 -9.38 -5.07 -1.14
CA ILE A 631 -8.65 -6.22 -1.67
C ILE A 631 -9.50 -7.08 -2.64
N PRO A 632 -10.78 -7.41 -2.35
CA PRO A 632 -11.64 -8.15 -3.28
C PRO A 632 -11.69 -7.56 -4.70
N MET A 633 -11.73 -6.23 -4.81
CA MET A 633 -11.84 -5.55 -6.10
C MET A 633 -10.57 -5.73 -6.94
N TYR A 634 -9.38 -5.54 -6.35
CA TYR A 634 -8.11 -5.82 -7.03
C TYR A 634 -7.88 -7.31 -7.30
N ALA A 635 -8.27 -8.18 -6.36
CA ALA A 635 -8.17 -9.63 -6.50
C ALA A 635 -9.02 -10.17 -7.67
N SER A 636 -10.17 -9.54 -7.97
CA SER A 636 -11.01 -9.87 -9.13
C SER A 636 -10.31 -9.72 -10.49
N ARG A 637 -9.13 -9.06 -10.55
CA ARG A 637 -8.32 -8.89 -11.77
C ARG A 637 -7.18 -9.90 -11.92
N LEU A 638 -7.13 -10.91 -11.06
CA LEU A 638 -6.21 -12.04 -11.12
C LEU A 638 -6.90 -13.28 -11.73
N SER A 639 -6.10 -14.24 -12.19
CA SER A 639 -6.54 -15.59 -12.56
C SER A 639 -7.13 -16.36 -11.37
N VAL A 640 -8.00 -17.35 -11.66
CA VAL A 640 -8.84 -18.01 -10.65
C VAL A 640 -8.03 -18.67 -9.52
N GLY A 641 -7.04 -19.51 -9.87
CA GLY A 641 -6.18 -20.13 -8.86
C GLY A 641 -5.39 -19.12 -8.04
N ARG A 642 -5.12 -17.93 -8.60
CA ARG A 642 -4.33 -16.89 -7.95
C ARG A 642 -5.12 -16.02 -7.00
N TYR A 643 -6.34 -15.60 -7.34
CA TYR A 643 -7.18 -14.90 -6.36
C TYR A 643 -7.53 -15.82 -5.18
N VAL A 644 -7.70 -17.13 -5.43
CA VAL A 644 -7.93 -18.14 -4.39
C VAL A 644 -6.76 -18.20 -3.40
N VAL A 645 -5.54 -18.38 -3.90
CA VAL A 645 -4.31 -18.45 -3.07
C VAL A 645 -3.90 -17.08 -2.47
N CYS A 646 -4.38 -15.98 -3.05
CA CYS A 646 -4.24 -14.63 -2.50
C CYS A 646 -5.15 -14.44 -1.29
N LEU A 647 -6.45 -14.60 -1.50
CA LEU A 647 -7.49 -14.31 -0.50
C LEU A 647 -7.44 -15.33 0.64
N SER A 648 -7.15 -16.60 0.37
CA SER A 648 -7.11 -17.66 1.39
C SER A 648 -6.20 -17.36 2.58
N ARG A 649 -5.13 -16.58 2.37
CA ARG A 649 -4.21 -16.12 3.42
C ARG A 649 -4.66 -14.81 4.06
N ILE A 650 -5.21 -13.89 3.27
CA ILE A 650 -5.71 -12.59 3.75
C ILE A 650 -6.94 -12.76 4.67
N LEU A 651 -7.69 -13.86 4.53
CA LEU A 651 -8.77 -14.23 5.46
C LEU A 651 -8.26 -14.71 6.84
N GLU A 652 -6.96 -14.96 7.06
CA GLU A 652 -6.39 -15.22 8.40
C GLU A 652 -6.33 -13.93 9.24
N ASP A 653 -6.17 -12.76 8.60
CA ASP A 653 -6.00 -11.46 9.29
C ASP A 653 -7.32 -10.88 9.87
N ILE A 654 -8.48 -11.38 9.45
CA ILE A 654 -9.78 -10.69 9.63
C ILE A 654 -10.61 -11.38 10.73
N ASP A 655 -10.36 -10.98 11.98
CA ASP A 655 -11.05 -11.52 13.17
C ASP A 655 -12.46 -10.93 13.40
N GLU A 656 -12.75 -9.70 12.96
CA GLU A 656 -14.03 -9.05 13.33
C GLU A 656 -15.21 -9.55 12.48
N PRO A 657 -16.30 -10.09 13.08
CA PRO A 657 -17.42 -10.67 12.33
C PRO A 657 -18.25 -9.65 11.52
N SER A 658 -18.10 -8.35 11.77
CA SER A 658 -18.66 -7.29 10.92
C SER A 658 -17.96 -7.30 9.55
N ASP A 659 -16.63 -7.27 9.58
CA ASP A 659 -15.79 -7.12 8.39
C ASP A 659 -15.77 -8.42 7.59
N GLN A 660 -15.81 -9.58 8.26
CA GLN A 660 -16.05 -10.88 7.61
C GLN A 660 -17.33 -10.88 6.76
N GLN A 661 -18.43 -10.31 7.25
CA GLN A 661 -19.67 -10.19 6.46
C GLN A 661 -19.55 -9.18 5.31
N THR A 662 -18.79 -8.10 5.48
CA THR A 662 -18.56 -7.11 4.42
C THR A 662 -17.73 -7.71 3.30
N VAL A 663 -16.63 -8.39 3.63
CA VAL A 663 -15.79 -9.10 2.65
C VAL A 663 -16.57 -10.20 1.93
N LEU A 664 -17.38 -11.02 2.62
CA LEU A 664 -18.23 -12.04 1.94
C LEU A 664 -19.22 -11.43 0.93
N LYS A 665 -19.76 -10.24 1.19
CA LYS A 665 -20.64 -9.50 0.26
C LYS A 665 -19.85 -8.93 -0.93
N LEU A 666 -18.62 -8.47 -0.71
CA LEU A 666 -17.74 -7.99 -1.78
C LEU A 666 -17.26 -9.13 -2.68
N LEU A 667 -16.85 -10.27 -2.11
CA LEU A 667 -16.44 -11.46 -2.87
C LEU A 667 -17.56 -11.97 -3.79
N THR A 668 -18.78 -12.06 -3.28
CA THR A 668 -19.97 -12.42 -4.08
C THR A 668 -20.35 -11.35 -5.08
N GLY A 669 -20.21 -10.06 -4.75
CA GLY A 669 -20.45 -8.93 -5.66
C GLY A 669 -19.53 -8.93 -6.88
N TYR A 670 -18.24 -9.26 -6.71
CA TYR A 670 -17.28 -9.41 -7.80
C TYR A 670 -17.29 -10.80 -8.46
N GLY A 671 -18.23 -11.69 -8.08
CA GLY A 671 -18.42 -13.00 -8.72
C GLY A 671 -17.31 -14.02 -8.42
N MET A 672 -16.57 -13.87 -7.31
CA MET A 672 -15.56 -14.84 -6.89
C MET A 672 -16.19 -16.03 -6.14
N ASP A 673 -15.57 -17.20 -6.28
CA ASP A 673 -16.01 -18.43 -5.59
C ASP A 673 -15.54 -18.45 -4.13
N ASN A 674 -16.42 -18.02 -3.22
CA ASN A 674 -16.21 -18.08 -1.77
C ASN A 674 -15.84 -19.49 -1.27
N ILE A 675 -16.41 -20.55 -1.86
CA ILE A 675 -16.20 -21.94 -1.38
C ILE A 675 -14.78 -22.37 -1.74
N MET A 676 -14.33 -22.07 -2.96
CA MET A 676 -12.98 -22.38 -3.39
C MET A 676 -11.92 -21.63 -2.56
N ILE A 677 -12.17 -20.35 -2.24
CA ILE A 677 -11.29 -19.55 -1.37
C ILE A 677 -11.21 -20.15 0.05
N LEU A 678 -12.36 -20.51 0.65
CA LEU A 678 -12.41 -21.05 2.01
C LEU A 678 -11.85 -22.47 2.13
N ASN A 679 -12.05 -23.31 1.11
CA ASN A 679 -11.46 -24.65 1.07
C ASN A 679 -9.93 -24.56 0.98
N GLU A 680 -9.38 -23.62 0.22
CA GLU A 680 -7.92 -23.40 0.18
C GLU A 680 -7.38 -22.82 1.49
N SER A 681 -8.09 -21.89 2.15
CA SER A 681 -7.62 -21.33 3.44
C SER A 681 -7.57 -22.40 4.54
N LEU A 682 -8.63 -23.22 4.65
CA LEU A 682 -8.65 -24.32 5.60
C LEU A 682 -7.59 -25.38 5.25
N PHE A 683 -7.42 -25.73 3.97
CA PHE A 683 -6.39 -26.69 3.54
C PHE A 683 -4.96 -26.19 3.84
N TRP A 684 -4.68 -24.91 3.57
CA TRP A 684 -3.39 -24.29 3.86
C TRP A 684 -3.13 -24.21 5.38
N LEU A 685 -4.08 -23.78 6.20
CA LEU A 685 -3.95 -23.72 7.67
C LEU A 685 -3.73 -25.11 8.28
N LEU A 686 -4.48 -26.12 7.84
CA LEU A 686 -4.27 -27.52 8.27
C LEU A 686 -2.88 -28.03 7.83
N SER A 687 -2.40 -27.61 6.66
CA SER A 687 -1.07 -27.97 6.14
C SER A 687 0.09 -27.23 6.84
N LYS A 688 -0.14 -26.00 7.30
CA LYS A 688 0.80 -25.16 8.07
C LYS A 688 0.95 -25.70 9.49
N TYR A 689 -0.17 -25.89 10.21
CA TYR A 689 -0.14 -26.16 11.65
C TYR A 689 -0.35 -27.63 12.06
N ILE A 690 -1.11 -28.43 11.31
CA ILE A 690 -1.51 -29.80 11.73
C ILE A 690 -0.73 -30.91 10.99
N ALA A 691 -0.25 -30.66 9.78
CA ALA A 691 0.57 -31.64 9.03
C ALA A 691 1.83 -32.17 9.77
N PRO A 692 2.55 -31.39 10.61
CA PRO A 692 3.63 -31.94 11.43
C PRO A 692 3.12 -33.01 12.42
N SER A 693 2.10 -32.68 13.21
CA SER A 693 1.51 -33.58 14.21
C SER A 693 0.90 -34.85 13.59
N LEU A 694 0.37 -34.76 12.36
CA LEU A 694 -0.14 -35.90 11.59
C LEU A 694 0.96 -36.87 11.12
N ARG A 695 2.20 -36.40 10.93
CA ARG A 695 3.35 -37.27 10.60
C ARG A 695 3.80 -38.06 11.82
N GLU A 696 3.83 -37.41 12.99
CA GLU A 696 4.22 -38.03 14.27
C GLU A 696 3.15 -38.99 14.82
N ARG A 697 1.87 -38.77 14.49
CA ARG A 697 0.74 -39.60 14.94
C ARG A 697 0.64 -39.68 16.47
N ASN A 698 0.85 -38.54 17.13
CA ASN A 698 0.75 -38.36 18.57
C ASN A 698 -0.71 -38.48 19.05
N THR A 699 -1.20 -39.71 19.22
CA THR A 699 -2.51 -39.98 19.85
C THR A 699 -2.58 -39.34 21.23
N PHE A 700 -3.61 -38.54 21.50
CA PHE A 700 -3.87 -38.05 22.85
C PHE A 700 -4.22 -39.21 23.79
N LYS A 701 -3.49 -39.32 24.91
CA LYS A 701 -3.65 -40.40 25.92
C LYS A 701 -3.97 -39.79 27.27
N PHE A 702 -5.19 -40.03 27.73
CA PHE A 702 -5.71 -39.52 29.00
C PHE A 702 -5.86 -40.60 30.08
N LEU A 703 -5.40 -41.84 29.82
CA LEU A 703 -5.39 -42.93 30.80
C LEU A 703 -3.98 -43.21 31.33
N GLU A 704 -3.86 -43.24 32.66
CA GLU A 704 -2.67 -43.69 33.38
C GLU A 704 -2.93 -45.01 34.12
N LYS A 705 -1.85 -45.72 34.47
CA LYS A 705 -1.88 -46.91 35.32
C LYS A 705 -1.84 -46.49 36.79
N THR A 706 -2.45 -47.26 37.68
CA THR A 706 -2.61 -46.87 39.08
C THR A 706 -2.68 -48.08 40.00
N ASP A 707 -1.90 -48.05 41.08
CA ASP A 707 -1.80 -49.14 42.06
C ASP A 707 -2.95 -49.14 43.10
N ASP A 708 -3.73 -48.05 43.17
CA ASP A 708 -4.93 -47.86 44.01
C ASP A 708 -6.13 -48.73 43.55
N THR A 709 -5.92 -50.04 43.48
CA THR A 709 -6.88 -51.12 43.15
C THR A 709 -8.08 -51.25 44.10
N ARG A 710 -8.28 -50.25 44.99
CA ARG A 710 -9.43 -50.09 45.88
C ARG A 710 -10.45 -49.06 45.38
N LEU A 711 -10.00 -48.06 44.61
CA LEU A 711 -10.89 -47.07 43.97
C LEU A 711 -10.93 -47.22 42.45
N TYR A 712 -9.84 -47.62 41.81
CA TYR A 712 -9.73 -47.68 40.35
C TYR A 712 -9.40 -49.11 39.88
N PRO A 713 -9.88 -49.56 38.71
CA PRO A 713 -9.61 -50.90 38.17
C PRO A 713 -8.22 -50.97 37.49
N GLY A 714 -7.16 -50.55 38.19
CA GLY A 714 -5.76 -50.58 37.73
C GLY A 714 -5.38 -49.52 36.70
N GLN A 715 -6.37 -48.84 36.11
CA GLN A 715 -6.22 -47.70 35.20
C GLN A 715 -7.23 -46.61 35.58
N ARG A 716 -6.82 -45.34 35.49
CA ARG A 716 -7.69 -44.18 35.75
C ARG A 716 -7.40 -43.05 34.76
N ILE A 717 -8.31 -42.09 34.70
CA ILE A 717 -8.12 -40.88 33.88
C ILE A 717 -7.12 -39.95 34.60
N ILE A 718 -6.21 -39.35 33.84
CA ILE A 718 -5.25 -38.37 34.32
C ILE A 718 -6.01 -37.12 34.78
N ALA A 719 -5.74 -36.63 35.99
CA ALA A 719 -6.34 -35.38 36.47
C ALA A 719 -5.71 -34.19 35.73
N GLY A 720 -6.52 -33.28 35.20
CA GLY A 720 -6.02 -32.20 34.33
C GLY A 720 -5.54 -32.66 32.96
N ALA A 721 -6.03 -33.78 32.43
CA ALA A 721 -5.63 -34.31 31.12
C ALA A 721 -5.89 -33.35 29.94
N LEU A 722 -6.90 -32.48 30.06
CA LEU A 722 -7.29 -31.55 29.00
C LEU A 722 -6.29 -30.38 28.94
N PRO A 723 -5.72 -30.03 27.76
CA PRO A 723 -4.88 -28.85 27.63
C PRO A 723 -5.65 -27.58 28.00
N LYS A 724 -5.03 -26.68 28.76
CA LYS A 724 -5.68 -25.43 29.24
C LYS A 724 -5.37 -24.20 28.38
N TYR A 725 -4.47 -24.33 27.41
CA TYR A 725 -4.00 -23.25 26.54
C TYR A 725 -3.98 -23.70 25.07
N PRO A 726 -4.23 -22.79 24.10
CA PRO A 726 -4.09 -23.09 22.68
C PRO A 726 -2.64 -23.40 22.29
N ILE A 727 -2.49 -24.28 21.30
CA ILE A 727 -1.23 -24.43 20.54
C ILE A 727 -1.26 -23.43 19.39
N VAL A 728 -0.08 -22.96 18.92
CA VAL A 728 0.05 -22.05 17.78
C VAL A 728 -0.75 -22.56 16.56
N GLY A 729 -1.56 -21.68 15.98
CA GLY A 729 -2.49 -21.98 14.88
C GLY A 729 -3.87 -22.52 15.28
N ASP A 730 -4.10 -22.90 16.55
CA ASP A 730 -5.41 -23.42 16.98
C ASP A 730 -6.54 -22.38 16.82
N SER A 731 -6.26 -21.10 17.08
CA SER A 731 -7.23 -20.02 16.86
C SER A 731 -7.49 -19.77 15.37
N SER A 732 -6.45 -19.65 14.54
CA SER A 732 -6.61 -19.42 13.09
C SER A 732 -7.52 -20.45 12.42
N ILE A 733 -7.39 -21.72 12.80
CA ILE A 733 -8.23 -22.81 12.27
C ILE A 733 -9.70 -22.67 12.72
N VAL A 734 -9.95 -22.24 13.95
CA VAL A 734 -11.31 -22.00 14.47
C VAL A 734 -11.95 -20.77 13.82
N ASN A 735 -11.17 -19.71 13.58
CA ASN A 735 -11.62 -18.50 12.91
C ASN A 735 -11.85 -18.76 11.40
N ALA A 736 -11.03 -19.60 10.75
CA ALA A 736 -11.28 -20.05 9.36
C ALA A 736 -12.62 -20.79 9.20
N LEU A 737 -13.05 -21.55 10.21
CA LEU A 737 -14.36 -22.23 10.22
C LEU A 737 -15.54 -21.26 10.47
N GLN A 738 -15.29 -20.06 10.98
CA GLN A 738 -16.31 -19.02 11.24
C GLN A 738 -16.95 -18.54 9.92
N TRP A 739 -16.13 -18.37 8.88
CA TRP A 739 -16.60 -17.99 7.54
C TRP A 739 -17.60 -19.01 6.98
N TYR A 740 -17.34 -20.32 7.15
CA TYR A 740 -18.28 -21.35 6.75
C TYR A 740 -19.61 -21.25 7.52
N ASN A 741 -19.61 -20.86 8.79
CA ASN A 741 -20.85 -20.61 9.55
C ASN A 741 -21.67 -19.44 8.95
N MET A 742 -21.00 -18.40 8.44
CA MET A 742 -21.63 -17.22 7.82
C MET A 742 -22.17 -17.45 6.40
N VAL A 743 -21.53 -18.29 5.58
CA VAL A 743 -21.97 -18.53 4.19
C VAL A 743 -23.32 -19.26 4.15
N GLU A 744 -24.34 -18.63 3.58
CA GLU A 744 -25.67 -19.22 3.46
C GLU A 744 -25.72 -20.44 2.51
N GLY A 745 -26.68 -21.34 2.74
CA GLY A 745 -27.05 -22.42 1.81
C GLY A 745 -26.08 -23.62 1.67
N GLN A 746 -24.77 -23.43 1.80
CA GLN A 746 -23.77 -24.46 1.49
C GLN A 746 -23.62 -25.54 2.59
N TRP A 747 -24.59 -26.45 2.66
CA TRP A 747 -24.64 -27.53 3.66
C TRP A 747 -23.44 -28.47 3.58
N ASN A 748 -23.18 -29.04 2.40
CA ASN A 748 -22.20 -30.11 2.22
C ASN A 748 -20.79 -29.63 2.61
N ASP A 749 -20.36 -28.52 2.02
CA ASP A 749 -19.02 -27.94 2.18
C ASP A 749 -18.78 -27.49 3.62
N THR A 750 -19.80 -26.94 4.29
CA THR A 750 -19.72 -26.60 5.72
C THR A 750 -19.45 -27.83 6.58
N PHE A 751 -20.19 -28.92 6.39
CA PHE A 751 -20.01 -30.15 7.19
C PHE A 751 -18.76 -30.94 6.79
N GLU A 752 -18.34 -30.91 5.53
CA GLU A 752 -17.11 -31.56 5.06
C GLU A 752 -15.86 -30.80 5.56
N ALA A 753 -15.89 -29.47 5.56
CA ALA A 753 -14.84 -28.64 6.15
C ALA A 753 -14.71 -28.86 7.66
N LEU A 754 -15.82 -28.82 8.40
CA LEU A 754 -15.84 -29.06 9.85
C LEU A 754 -15.41 -30.49 10.21
N ALA A 755 -15.91 -31.51 9.50
CA ALA A 755 -15.45 -32.89 9.67
C ALA A 755 -13.96 -33.04 9.31
N THR A 756 -13.45 -32.27 8.34
CA THR A 756 -12.05 -32.29 7.93
C THR A 756 -11.12 -31.63 8.94
N ALA A 757 -11.48 -30.46 9.48
CA ALA A 757 -10.76 -29.88 10.60
C ALA A 757 -10.77 -30.85 11.80
N LEU A 758 -11.95 -31.34 12.20
CA LEU A 758 -12.10 -32.17 13.39
C LEU A 758 -11.38 -33.52 13.28
N ARG A 759 -11.44 -34.23 12.13
CA ARG A 759 -10.70 -35.48 11.92
C ARG A 759 -9.19 -35.25 11.94
N LYS A 760 -8.68 -34.15 11.36
CA LYS A 760 -7.25 -33.86 11.36
C LYS A 760 -6.74 -33.39 12.73
N CYS A 761 -7.51 -32.59 13.48
CA CYS A 761 -7.21 -32.25 14.87
C CYS A 761 -7.12 -33.51 15.76
N LEU A 762 -8.11 -34.41 15.67
CA LEU A 762 -8.12 -35.66 16.43
C LEU A 762 -6.98 -36.62 16.03
N ALA A 763 -6.70 -36.76 14.73
CA ALA A 763 -5.61 -37.60 14.25
C ALA A 763 -4.21 -37.03 14.57
N GLY A 764 -4.08 -35.71 14.68
CA GLY A 764 -2.85 -35.02 15.13
C GLY A 764 -2.76 -34.80 16.65
N GLY A 765 -3.73 -35.26 17.45
CA GLY A 765 -3.74 -35.11 18.91
C GLY A 765 -4.05 -33.69 19.45
N ARG A 766 -4.42 -32.73 18.59
CA ARG A 766 -4.78 -31.35 18.97
C ARG A 766 -6.19 -31.27 19.56
N ILE A 767 -6.37 -31.84 20.76
CA ILE A 767 -7.67 -31.92 21.46
C ILE A 767 -8.22 -30.53 21.81
N PHE A 768 -7.37 -29.55 22.15
CA PHE A 768 -7.83 -28.19 22.46
C PHE A 768 -8.58 -27.55 21.28
N CYS A 769 -7.99 -27.60 20.08
CA CYS A 769 -8.64 -27.15 18.85
C CYS A 769 -9.94 -27.94 18.58
N ALA A 770 -9.91 -29.27 18.71
CA ALA A 770 -11.11 -30.10 18.54
C ALA A 770 -12.26 -29.73 19.51
N MET A 771 -11.94 -29.45 20.77
CA MET A 771 -12.90 -28.98 21.77
C MET A 771 -13.44 -27.59 21.44
N ARG A 772 -12.58 -26.64 21.02
CA ARG A 772 -13.02 -25.30 20.60
C ARG A 772 -14.00 -25.36 19.43
N ILE A 773 -13.66 -26.11 18.38
CA ILE A 773 -14.52 -26.33 17.21
C ILE A 773 -15.91 -26.81 17.64
N VAL A 774 -15.99 -27.82 18.51
CA VAL A 774 -17.27 -28.34 19.02
C VAL A 774 -18.01 -27.32 19.91
N SER A 775 -17.31 -26.54 20.73
CA SER A 775 -17.95 -25.54 21.59
C SER A 775 -18.47 -24.30 20.86
N GLU A 776 -17.82 -23.91 19.76
CA GLU A 776 -18.16 -22.72 18.97
C GLU A 776 -19.12 -23.05 17.82
N TYR A 777 -19.08 -24.28 17.29
CA TYR A 777 -19.96 -24.76 16.21
C TYR A 777 -20.75 -26.05 16.55
N PRO A 778 -21.49 -26.14 17.69
CA PRO A 778 -22.25 -27.36 18.03
C PRO A 778 -23.20 -27.79 16.92
N PHE A 779 -23.25 -29.10 16.65
CA PHE A 779 -24.04 -29.67 15.56
C PHE A 779 -25.50 -29.22 15.56
N GLU A 780 -26.16 -29.23 16.73
CA GLU A 780 -27.56 -28.81 16.88
C GLU A 780 -27.80 -27.39 16.30
N ASN A 781 -27.02 -26.42 16.75
CA ASN A 781 -27.13 -25.01 16.32
C ASN A 781 -26.86 -24.84 14.83
N LEU A 782 -25.82 -25.50 14.31
CA LEU A 782 -25.44 -25.41 12.91
C LEU A 782 -26.48 -26.08 11.99
N SER A 783 -26.96 -27.26 12.40
CA SER A 783 -28.01 -28.04 11.73
C SER A 783 -29.30 -27.23 11.65
N LEU A 784 -29.76 -26.62 12.75
CA LEU A 784 -30.95 -25.76 12.79
C LEU A 784 -30.84 -24.49 11.92
N ARG A 785 -29.66 -23.88 11.83
CA ARG A 785 -29.41 -22.72 10.95
C ARG A 785 -29.40 -23.12 9.48
N LYS A 786 -28.48 -24.01 9.09
CA LYS A 786 -28.25 -24.38 7.68
C LYS A 786 -29.44 -25.09 7.05
N SER A 787 -30.22 -25.85 7.83
CA SER A 787 -31.45 -26.50 7.35
C SER A 787 -32.53 -25.51 6.92
N HIS A 788 -32.59 -24.31 7.51
CA HIS A 788 -33.57 -23.29 7.09
C HIS A 788 -33.38 -22.88 5.62
N HIS A 789 -32.14 -22.59 5.20
CA HIS A 789 -31.85 -22.16 3.82
C HIS A 789 -31.98 -23.31 2.81
N VAL A 790 -31.78 -24.58 3.23
CA VAL A 790 -31.77 -25.76 2.34
C VAL A 790 -33.12 -26.48 2.27
N LEU A 791 -33.93 -26.47 3.34
CA LEU A 791 -35.21 -27.17 3.48
C LEU A 791 -36.39 -26.25 3.82
N GLY A 792 -36.17 -24.94 3.96
CA GLY A 792 -37.19 -23.98 4.41
C GLY A 792 -37.59 -24.11 5.89
N LYS A 793 -36.94 -24.99 6.65
CA LYS A 793 -37.30 -25.37 8.02
C LYS A 793 -36.06 -25.67 8.85
N SER A 794 -35.98 -25.12 10.05
CA SER A 794 -34.96 -25.48 11.03
C SER A 794 -35.26 -26.86 11.62
N VAL A 795 -34.42 -27.84 11.32
CA VAL A 795 -34.55 -29.23 11.78
C VAL A 795 -33.17 -29.81 12.09
N ASN A 796 -32.99 -30.39 13.29
CA ASN A 796 -31.83 -31.24 13.58
C ASN A 796 -31.99 -32.57 12.81
N MET A 797 -31.21 -32.77 11.75
CA MET A 797 -31.36 -33.93 10.87
C MET A 797 -30.93 -35.29 11.44
N MET A 798 -30.20 -35.34 12.55
CA MET A 798 -29.85 -36.62 13.21
C MET A 798 -30.91 -37.02 14.23
N GLU A 799 -31.40 -36.07 15.03
CA GLU A 799 -32.36 -36.29 16.13
C GLU A 799 -33.84 -36.18 15.70
N TYR A 800 -34.13 -36.03 14.42
CA TYR A 800 -35.51 -35.96 13.92
C TYR A 800 -36.18 -37.34 13.88
N ASP A 801 -37.00 -37.61 14.91
CA ASP A 801 -37.87 -38.81 15.06
C ASP A 801 -39.01 -38.92 14.03
N GLY A 802 -39.30 -37.84 13.29
CA GLY A 802 -40.39 -37.82 12.32
C GLY A 802 -40.07 -38.58 11.03
N PRO A 803 -41.07 -39.14 10.32
CA PRO A 803 -40.87 -39.61 8.95
C PRO A 803 -40.53 -38.41 8.03
N PRO A 804 -39.53 -38.50 7.15
CA PRO A 804 -39.23 -37.44 6.19
C PRO A 804 -40.35 -37.31 5.15
N PRO A 805 -40.60 -36.10 4.60
CA PRO A 805 -41.62 -35.90 3.57
C PRO A 805 -41.39 -36.83 2.37
N ALA A 806 -42.44 -37.51 1.90
CA ALA A 806 -42.33 -38.57 0.89
C ALA A 806 -41.63 -38.12 -0.40
N ASN A 807 -41.83 -36.86 -0.82
CA ASN A 807 -41.23 -36.27 -2.01
C ASN A 807 -39.76 -35.84 -1.82
N GLU A 808 -39.31 -35.63 -0.58
CA GLU A 808 -37.97 -35.11 -0.25
C GLU A 808 -37.03 -36.19 0.30
N ARG A 809 -37.54 -37.41 0.54
CA ARG A 809 -36.86 -38.50 1.26
C ARG A 809 -35.40 -38.72 0.83
N LYS A 810 -35.12 -38.75 -0.48
CA LYS A 810 -33.75 -38.86 -1.02
C LYS A 810 -32.85 -37.68 -0.63
N LYS A 811 -33.37 -36.45 -0.65
CA LYS A 811 -32.63 -35.23 -0.25
C LYS A 811 -32.29 -35.28 1.24
N TRP A 812 -33.23 -35.73 2.08
CA TRP A 812 -32.98 -35.94 3.52
C TRP A 812 -31.93 -37.03 3.78
N GLU A 813 -32.02 -38.17 3.08
CA GLU A 813 -31.03 -39.25 3.16
C GLU A 813 -29.62 -38.77 2.73
N THR A 814 -29.54 -37.94 1.68
CA THR A 814 -28.29 -37.30 1.23
C THR A 814 -27.73 -36.29 2.24
N LEU A 815 -28.54 -35.36 2.75
CA LEU A 815 -28.10 -34.35 3.73
C LEU A 815 -27.64 -34.99 5.05
N ARG A 816 -28.37 -36.02 5.51
CA ARG A 816 -28.02 -36.83 6.69
C ARG A 816 -26.69 -37.56 6.48
N ARG A 817 -26.39 -38.06 5.27
CA ARG A 817 -25.08 -38.67 4.97
C ARG A 817 -23.93 -37.66 5.12
N TYR A 818 -24.05 -36.46 4.55
CA TYR A 818 -22.98 -35.45 4.62
C TYR A 818 -22.72 -34.95 6.05
N CYS A 819 -23.77 -34.80 6.87
CA CYS A 819 -23.61 -34.25 8.21
C CYS A 819 -23.24 -35.30 9.28
N ARG A 820 -23.45 -36.60 9.00
CA ARG A 820 -23.16 -37.72 9.90
C ARG A 820 -21.71 -37.73 10.37
N SER A 821 -20.75 -37.53 9.47
CA SER A 821 -19.32 -37.56 9.79
C SER A 821 -18.93 -36.54 10.86
N TYR A 822 -19.48 -35.31 10.81
CA TYR A 822 -19.21 -34.30 11.83
C TYR A 822 -19.90 -34.63 13.16
N TYR A 823 -21.17 -35.02 13.14
CA TYR A 823 -21.91 -35.44 14.35
C TYR A 823 -21.20 -36.58 15.10
N GLU A 824 -20.74 -37.61 14.39
CA GLU A 824 -20.05 -38.76 15.00
C GLU A 824 -18.69 -38.39 15.61
N LEU A 825 -17.97 -37.42 15.02
CA LEU A 825 -16.74 -36.88 15.59
C LEU A 825 -17.01 -35.96 16.79
N GLU A 826 -18.10 -35.19 16.77
CA GLU A 826 -18.54 -34.38 17.92
C GLU A 826 -18.89 -35.26 19.13
N GLN A 827 -19.61 -36.37 18.94
CA GLN A 827 -19.91 -37.30 20.05
C GLN A 827 -18.64 -37.89 20.68
N ILE A 828 -17.59 -38.17 19.89
CA ILE A 828 -16.29 -38.61 20.40
C ILE A 828 -15.64 -37.52 21.27
N VAL A 829 -15.64 -36.26 20.83
CA VAL A 829 -15.06 -35.13 21.60
C VAL A 829 -15.86 -34.86 22.88
N ASN A 830 -17.19 -34.87 22.80
CA ASN A 830 -18.07 -34.69 23.96
C ASN A 830 -17.90 -35.83 24.99
N ALA A 831 -17.70 -37.07 24.54
CA ALA A 831 -17.38 -38.20 25.43
C ALA A 831 -16.00 -38.05 26.10
N ILE A 832 -14.95 -37.64 25.38
CA ILE A 832 -13.62 -37.35 25.96
C ILE A 832 -13.75 -36.28 27.04
N LYS A 833 -14.44 -35.18 26.71
CA LYS A 833 -14.67 -34.07 27.65
C LYS A 833 -15.43 -34.54 28.89
N ALA A 834 -16.59 -35.18 28.75
CA ALA A 834 -17.40 -35.61 29.89
C ALA A 834 -16.65 -36.57 30.83
N LEU A 835 -15.82 -37.46 30.29
CA LEU A 835 -14.96 -38.36 31.07
C LEU A 835 -13.88 -37.60 31.86
N CYS A 836 -13.27 -36.57 31.28
CA CYS A 836 -12.31 -35.71 31.96
C CYS A 836 -12.96 -34.78 32.99
N ASP A 837 -14.09 -34.15 32.66
CA ASP A 837 -14.88 -33.29 33.58
C ASP A 837 -15.34 -34.10 34.81
N TRP A 838 -15.79 -35.35 34.62
CA TRP A 838 -16.04 -36.30 35.72
C TRP A 838 -14.79 -36.51 36.57
N ARG A 839 -13.61 -36.69 35.94
CA ARG A 839 -12.38 -37.04 36.65
C ARG A 839 -11.89 -35.90 37.55
N GLU A 840 -12.02 -34.64 37.14
CA GLU A 840 -11.64 -33.50 37.99
C GLU A 840 -12.55 -33.44 39.24
N LEU A 841 -13.87 -33.54 39.05
CA LEU A 841 -14.85 -33.60 40.15
C LEU A 841 -14.65 -34.81 41.09
N GLU A 842 -14.26 -35.96 40.54
CA GLU A 842 -13.91 -37.15 41.33
C GLU A 842 -12.61 -36.95 42.14
N ALA A 843 -11.58 -36.35 41.53
CA ALA A 843 -10.30 -36.09 42.17
C ALA A 843 -10.44 -35.13 43.36
N ASP A 844 -11.20 -34.04 43.19
CA ASP A 844 -11.51 -33.09 44.27
C ASP A 844 -12.29 -33.76 45.41
N TYR A 845 -13.32 -34.55 45.07
CA TYR A 845 -14.13 -35.25 46.07
C TYR A 845 -13.36 -36.32 46.84
N THR A 846 -12.41 -37.01 46.19
CA THR A 846 -11.58 -38.06 46.82
C THR A 846 -10.35 -37.51 47.55
N SER A 847 -9.85 -36.33 47.19
CA SER A 847 -8.70 -35.67 47.84
C SER A 847 -9.10 -34.78 49.04
N GLY A 848 -10.32 -34.24 49.03
CA GLY A 848 -10.81 -33.38 50.10
C GLY A 848 -11.03 -34.12 51.43
N LYS A 849 -10.96 -33.40 52.56
CA LYS A 849 -11.32 -33.92 53.91
C LYS A 849 -12.82 -34.28 54.08
N HIS A 850 -13.60 -34.27 52.99
CA HIS A 850 -15.06 -34.42 52.95
C HIS A 850 -15.56 -35.88 52.91
N LEU A 851 -14.69 -36.85 53.24
CA LEU A 851 -14.95 -38.30 53.45
C LEU A 851 -16.01 -38.64 54.54
N ARG A 852 -16.90 -37.70 54.89
CA ARG A 852 -17.96 -37.81 55.91
C ARG A 852 -19.32 -37.25 55.49
N MET A 853 -19.54 -36.91 54.21
CA MET A 853 -20.90 -36.66 53.72
C MET A 853 -21.59 -37.99 53.40
N SER A 854 -22.79 -38.21 53.98
CA SER A 854 -23.52 -39.49 53.89
C SER A 854 -24.28 -39.68 52.56
N ALA A 855 -24.11 -38.77 51.60
CA ALA A 855 -24.73 -38.81 50.28
C ALA A 855 -23.74 -38.29 49.22
N PRO A 856 -23.75 -38.82 47.99
CA PRO A 856 -22.87 -38.34 46.92
C PRO A 856 -23.30 -36.94 46.45
N PRO A 857 -22.35 -36.04 46.11
CA PRO A 857 -22.66 -34.72 45.57
C PRO A 857 -23.60 -34.78 44.37
N GLU A 858 -24.48 -33.79 44.24
CA GLU A 858 -25.44 -33.76 43.12
C GLU A 858 -24.77 -33.44 41.79
N GLU A 859 -23.72 -32.62 41.81
CA GLU A 859 -22.85 -32.33 40.66
C GLU A 859 -22.18 -33.61 40.13
N LEU A 860 -21.62 -34.44 41.02
CA LEU A 860 -21.05 -35.74 40.65
C LEU A 860 -22.11 -36.66 40.01
N LYS A 861 -23.34 -36.68 40.53
CA LYS A 861 -24.48 -37.42 39.92
C LYS A 861 -24.88 -36.85 38.55
N LYS A 862 -24.76 -35.54 38.33
CA LYS A 862 -25.02 -34.87 37.04
C LYS A 862 -23.91 -35.22 36.03
N ALA A 863 -22.65 -35.19 36.45
CA ALA A 863 -21.50 -35.60 35.63
C ALA A 863 -21.58 -37.08 35.20
N LYS A 864 -21.92 -38.03 36.09
CA LYS A 864 -22.16 -39.43 35.72
C LYS A 864 -23.23 -39.56 34.63
N LYS A 865 -24.38 -38.90 34.79
CA LYS A 865 -25.45 -38.91 33.78
C LYS A 865 -25.02 -38.33 32.43
N LEU A 866 -24.16 -37.31 32.42
CA LEU A 866 -23.62 -36.74 31.19
C LEU A 866 -22.67 -37.71 30.50
N VAL A 867 -21.78 -38.37 31.26
CA VAL A 867 -20.93 -39.46 30.74
C VAL A 867 -21.78 -40.57 30.16
N ASP A 868 -22.80 -41.03 30.88
CA ASP A 868 -23.71 -42.11 30.44
C ASP A 868 -24.44 -41.75 29.14
N TYR A 869 -24.91 -40.50 29.02
CA TYR A 869 -25.55 -39.98 27.81
C TYR A 869 -24.59 -39.94 26.62
N THR A 870 -23.41 -39.32 26.78
CA THR A 870 -22.42 -39.22 25.69
C THR A 870 -21.86 -40.60 25.28
N MET A 871 -21.65 -41.50 26.24
CA MET A 871 -21.14 -42.85 25.96
C MET A 871 -22.21 -43.76 25.36
N ALA A 872 -23.51 -43.54 25.59
CA ALA A 872 -24.56 -44.35 24.96
C ALA A 872 -24.44 -44.36 23.44
N GLN A 873 -24.26 -43.18 22.81
CA GLN A 873 -24.04 -43.05 21.36
C GLN A 873 -22.76 -43.79 20.89
N VAL A 874 -21.70 -43.81 21.69
CA VAL A 874 -20.45 -44.54 21.37
C VAL A 874 -20.65 -46.07 21.48
N LEU A 875 -21.51 -46.53 22.39
CA LEU A 875 -21.79 -47.95 22.65
C LEU A 875 -22.80 -48.57 21.67
N GLU A 876 -23.49 -47.75 20.88
CA GLU A 876 -24.24 -48.20 19.69
C GLU A 876 -23.33 -48.74 18.57
N GLY A 877 -22.01 -48.62 18.68
CA GLY A 877 -21.01 -49.35 17.88
C GLY A 877 -20.89 -48.95 16.40
N ASN A 878 -21.82 -48.15 15.89
CA ASN A 878 -21.95 -47.79 14.47
C ASN A 878 -21.19 -46.51 14.06
N ILE A 879 -20.42 -45.93 14.98
CA ILE A 879 -19.65 -44.69 14.79
C ILE A 879 -18.45 -44.87 13.83
N LEU A 880 -18.25 -43.89 12.95
CA LEU A 880 -17.19 -43.78 11.93
C LEU A 880 -17.11 -45.00 10.98
N GLN A 881 -18.25 -45.62 10.68
CA GLN A 881 -18.36 -46.76 9.76
C GLN A 881 -18.71 -46.38 8.30
N GLN A 882 -19.26 -45.19 8.04
CA GLN A 882 -19.81 -44.81 6.72
C GLN A 882 -19.06 -43.62 6.08
N PRO A 883 -17.77 -43.77 5.72
CA PRO A 883 -17.03 -42.70 5.04
C PRO A 883 -17.61 -42.36 3.66
N ILE A 884 -17.35 -41.13 3.24
CA ILE A 884 -17.67 -40.58 1.92
C ILE A 884 -16.43 -40.66 1.03
N THR A 885 -15.23 -40.42 1.57
CA THR A 885 -13.95 -40.44 0.82
C THR A 885 -12.96 -41.51 1.32
N THR A 886 -11.95 -41.82 0.51
CA THR A 886 -10.85 -42.76 0.86
C THR A 886 -10.01 -42.29 2.05
N ASP A 887 -9.76 -40.98 2.11
CA ASP A 887 -8.86 -40.37 3.07
C ASP A 887 -9.54 -40.22 4.43
N GLU A 888 -10.84 -39.89 4.41
CA GLU A 888 -11.73 -39.98 5.56
C GLU A 888 -11.81 -41.42 6.09
N ALA A 889 -11.92 -42.44 5.22
CA ALA A 889 -11.92 -43.84 5.64
C ALA A 889 -10.61 -44.24 6.37
N ALA A 890 -9.47 -43.71 5.91
CA ALA A 890 -8.17 -43.94 6.55
C ALA A 890 -8.05 -43.21 7.90
N ASP A 891 -8.45 -41.94 7.98
CA ASP A 891 -8.51 -41.19 9.23
C ASP A 891 -9.46 -41.87 10.24
N PHE A 892 -10.64 -42.30 9.79
CA PHE A 892 -11.64 -42.98 10.63
C PHE A 892 -11.17 -44.34 11.13
N ALA A 893 -10.43 -45.10 10.32
CA ALA A 893 -9.81 -46.35 10.79
C ALA A 893 -8.78 -46.07 11.89
N TYR A 894 -7.98 -45.02 11.76
CA TYR A 894 -6.99 -44.61 12.77
C TYR A 894 -7.66 -44.07 14.05
N ILE A 895 -8.62 -43.14 13.94
CA ILE A 895 -9.35 -42.55 15.07
C ILE A 895 -10.10 -43.64 15.85
N ARG A 896 -10.75 -44.60 15.19
CA ARG A 896 -11.40 -45.73 15.88
C ARG A 896 -10.43 -46.62 16.65
N VAL A 897 -9.25 -46.92 16.09
CA VAL A 897 -8.23 -47.74 16.78
C VAL A 897 -7.56 -46.97 17.93
N ALA A 898 -7.40 -45.66 17.82
CA ALA A 898 -6.82 -44.81 18.86
C ALA A 898 -7.80 -44.54 20.02
N TYR A 899 -8.97 -43.96 19.73
CA TYR A 899 -9.82 -43.35 20.76
C TYR A 899 -10.89 -44.30 21.35
N ILE A 900 -11.53 -45.17 20.56
CA ILE A 900 -12.60 -46.04 21.08
C ILE A 900 -12.10 -46.97 22.21
N PRO A 901 -10.91 -47.61 22.13
CA PRO A 901 -10.39 -48.42 23.23
C PRO A 901 -10.02 -47.60 24.48
N GLU A 902 -9.52 -46.36 24.33
CA GLU A 902 -9.29 -45.46 25.47
C GLU A 902 -10.63 -45.08 26.13
N LEU A 903 -11.64 -44.68 25.35
CA LEU A 903 -12.98 -44.32 25.82
C LEU A 903 -13.67 -45.46 26.58
N ILE A 904 -13.65 -46.69 26.06
CA ILE A 904 -14.32 -47.83 26.71
C ILE A 904 -13.62 -48.22 28.02
N ILE A 905 -12.29 -48.18 28.07
CA ILE A 905 -11.54 -48.48 29.30
C ILE A 905 -11.75 -47.35 30.32
N ALA A 906 -11.75 -46.08 29.90
CA ALA A 906 -12.03 -44.93 30.75
C ALA A 906 -13.44 -44.96 31.32
N TYR A 907 -14.45 -45.24 30.50
CA TYR A 907 -15.83 -45.39 30.94
C TYR A 907 -15.99 -46.55 31.93
N ASN A 908 -15.29 -47.68 31.74
CA ASN A 908 -15.30 -48.75 32.73
C ASN A 908 -14.67 -48.32 34.08
N SER A 909 -13.61 -47.50 34.07
CA SER A 909 -13.07 -46.90 35.29
C SER A 909 -14.06 -45.94 35.97
N VAL A 910 -14.83 -45.17 35.20
CA VAL A 910 -15.91 -44.31 35.75
C VAL A 910 -17.06 -45.13 36.34
N LEU A 911 -17.48 -46.23 35.70
CA LEU A 911 -18.49 -47.14 36.23
C LEU A 911 -18.01 -47.83 37.54
N HIS A 912 -16.74 -48.21 37.60
CA HIS A 912 -16.11 -48.79 38.78
C HIS A 912 -16.09 -47.80 39.96
N THR A 913 -15.64 -46.56 39.72
CA THR A 913 -15.54 -45.55 40.78
C THR A 913 -16.92 -45.07 41.22
N ALA A 914 -17.84 -44.76 40.30
CA ALA A 914 -19.25 -44.47 40.58
C ALA A 914 -19.97 -45.64 41.28
N GLY A 915 -19.53 -46.88 41.04
CA GLY A 915 -19.92 -48.09 41.76
C GLY A 915 -19.65 -48.05 43.26
N SER A 916 -18.57 -47.37 43.66
CA SER A 916 -18.18 -47.16 45.06
C SER A 916 -18.70 -45.84 45.65
N LEU A 917 -18.80 -44.78 44.83
CA LEU A 917 -19.09 -43.41 45.26
C LEU A 917 -20.58 -43.02 45.16
N ILE A 918 -21.34 -43.56 44.19
CA ILE A 918 -22.73 -43.16 43.91
C ILE A 918 -23.73 -44.28 44.19
N SER A 919 -23.60 -45.42 43.50
CA SER A 919 -24.54 -46.55 43.60
C SER A 919 -23.90 -47.85 43.13
N ARG A 920 -24.23 -48.96 43.79
CA ARG A 920 -23.82 -50.32 43.37
C ARG A 920 -24.36 -50.70 41.98
N ASP A 921 -25.46 -50.07 41.54
CA ASP A 921 -26.08 -50.35 40.25
C ASP A 921 -25.11 -50.09 39.07
N ASN A 922 -24.18 -49.12 39.19
CA ASN A 922 -23.15 -48.84 38.18
C ASN A 922 -22.16 -50.03 37.96
N LEU A 923 -21.99 -50.92 38.95
CA LEU A 923 -21.17 -52.12 38.79
C LEU A 923 -21.88 -53.19 37.95
N ILE A 924 -23.22 -53.19 37.94
CA ILE A 924 -24.02 -54.02 37.03
C ILE A 924 -23.90 -53.46 35.61
N GLU A 925 -23.94 -52.13 35.46
CA GLU A 925 -23.72 -51.44 34.18
C GLU A 925 -22.32 -51.74 33.58
N SER A 926 -21.28 -51.91 34.41
CA SER A 926 -19.96 -52.38 33.98
C SER A 926 -19.96 -53.82 33.45
N MET A 927 -20.75 -54.71 34.05
CA MET A 927 -20.91 -56.08 33.55
C MET A 927 -21.75 -56.11 32.26
N ASP A 928 -22.82 -55.32 32.18
CA ASP A 928 -23.61 -55.15 30.95
C ASP A 928 -22.78 -54.49 29.82
N LEU A 929 -21.86 -53.56 30.14
CA LEU A 929 -20.90 -53.00 29.19
C LEU A 929 -20.07 -54.10 28.51
N SER A 930 -19.61 -55.10 29.26
CA SER A 930 -18.87 -56.24 28.69
C SER A 930 -19.68 -57.03 27.66
N VAL A 931 -21.00 -57.12 27.84
CA VAL A 931 -21.93 -57.71 26.87
C VAL A 931 -22.12 -56.80 25.65
N THR A 932 -22.24 -55.47 25.84
CA THR A 932 -22.40 -54.54 24.70
C THR A 932 -21.16 -54.45 23.80
N VAL A 933 -19.97 -54.62 24.36
CA VAL A 933 -18.70 -54.69 23.61
C VAL A 933 -18.60 -56.02 22.83
N ALA A 934 -19.21 -57.10 23.34
CA ALA A 934 -19.17 -58.44 22.74
C ALA A 934 -20.32 -58.76 21.76
N LYS A 935 -21.20 -57.80 21.46
CA LYS A 935 -22.26 -57.98 20.44
C LYS A 935 -21.66 -58.15 19.04
N GLU A 936 -22.14 -59.13 18.29
CA GLU A 936 -21.68 -59.42 16.92
C GLU A 936 -21.96 -58.27 15.94
N ASP A 937 -23.03 -57.50 16.16
CA ASP A 937 -23.38 -56.31 15.37
C ASP A 937 -22.40 -55.12 15.55
N ASN A 938 -21.59 -55.12 16.61
CA ASN A 938 -20.79 -53.97 17.04
C ASN A 938 -19.30 -54.14 16.70
N THR A 939 -18.71 -53.24 15.90
CA THR A 939 -17.27 -53.27 15.57
C THR A 939 -16.33 -52.92 16.76
N LEU A 940 -16.86 -52.76 17.97
CA LEU A 940 -16.13 -52.35 19.16
C LEU A 940 -15.06 -53.36 19.58
N ALA A 941 -15.41 -54.66 19.65
CA ALA A 941 -14.46 -55.73 19.94
C ALA A 941 -13.33 -55.82 18.91
N GLU A 942 -13.64 -55.57 17.63
CA GLU A 942 -12.64 -55.55 16.56
C GLU A 942 -11.65 -54.39 16.74
N CYS A 943 -12.13 -53.19 17.06
CA CYS A 943 -11.29 -52.01 17.31
C CYS A 943 -10.36 -52.21 18.52
N ILE A 944 -10.88 -52.75 19.64
CA ILE A 944 -10.09 -53.05 20.85
C ILE A 944 -9.04 -54.15 20.57
N THR A 945 -9.37 -55.11 19.70
CA THR A 945 -8.44 -56.17 19.29
C THR A 945 -7.34 -55.65 18.35
N LYS A 946 -7.69 -54.81 17.37
CA LYS A 946 -6.72 -54.11 16.49
C LYS A 946 -5.77 -53.19 17.27
N ALA A 947 -6.24 -52.57 18.35
CA ALA A 947 -5.41 -51.79 19.27
C ALA A 947 -4.56 -52.66 20.23
N GLY A 948 -4.77 -53.98 20.28
CA GLY A 948 -4.06 -54.90 21.18
C GLY A 948 -4.46 -54.82 22.66
N ARG A 949 -5.47 -54.01 23.02
CA ARG A 949 -5.79 -53.63 24.41
C ARG A 949 -6.86 -54.47 25.10
N MET A 950 -7.38 -55.51 24.43
CA MET A 950 -8.37 -56.44 25.01
C MET A 950 -7.92 -57.02 26.37
N ARG A 951 -6.61 -57.27 26.54
CA ARG A 951 -6.02 -57.75 27.81
C ARG A 951 -6.09 -56.72 28.95
N GLU A 952 -6.09 -55.42 28.66
CA GLU A 952 -6.26 -54.36 29.66
C GLU A 952 -7.74 -54.26 30.07
N LEU A 953 -8.65 -54.22 29.09
CA LEU A 953 -10.10 -54.16 29.33
C LEU A 953 -10.61 -55.37 30.15
N LEU A 954 -10.20 -56.60 29.80
CA LEU A 954 -10.58 -57.80 30.56
C LEU A 954 -10.06 -57.79 32.00
N LYS A 955 -8.87 -57.21 32.25
CA LYS A 955 -8.38 -56.99 33.63
C LYS A 955 -9.22 -55.96 34.38
N SER A 956 -9.65 -54.90 33.70
CA SER A 956 -10.51 -53.86 34.28
C SER A 956 -11.88 -54.42 34.71
N PHE A 957 -12.52 -55.24 33.87
CA PHE A 957 -13.74 -55.98 34.25
C PHE A 957 -13.50 -56.97 35.40
N ALA A 958 -12.41 -57.74 35.38
CA ALA A 958 -12.07 -58.69 36.45
C ALA A 958 -11.81 -58.02 37.82
N GLN A 959 -11.28 -56.80 37.84
CA GLN A 959 -11.16 -56.01 39.08
C GLN A 959 -12.50 -55.43 39.52
N THR A 960 -13.41 -55.14 38.58
CA THR A 960 -14.74 -54.59 38.88
C THR A 960 -15.67 -55.65 39.49
N SER A 961 -15.69 -56.88 38.95
CA SER A 961 -16.36 -58.02 39.58
C SER A 961 -15.78 -58.37 40.96
N LYS A 962 -14.45 -58.27 41.15
CA LYS A 962 -13.81 -58.41 42.48
C LYS A 962 -14.30 -57.35 43.47
N LEU A 963 -14.40 -56.07 43.08
CA LEU A 963 -14.96 -55.02 43.94
C LEU A 963 -16.44 -55.31 44.29
N MET A 964 -17.21 -55.77 43.31
CA MET A 964 -18.62 -56.13 43.47
C MET A 964 -18.82 -57.21 44.54
N LEU A 965 -17.94 -58.22 44.60
CA LEU A 965 -17.91 -59.24 45.66
C LEU A 965 -17.55 -58.67 47.03
N VAL A 966 -16.51 -57.83 47.11
CA VAL A 966 -16.09 -57.19 48.37
C VAL A 966 -17.20 -56.31 48.96
N LEU A 967 -17.95 -55.60 48.10
CA LEU A 967 -19.09 -54.79 48.53
C LEU A 967 -20.32 -55.64 48.93
N LYS A 968 -20.58 -56.78 48.27
CA LYS A 968 -21.61 -57.76 48.67
C LYS A 968 -21.32 -58.29 50.09
N ALA A 969 -20.07 -58.63 50.38
CA ALA A 969 -19.64 -59.13 51.68
C ALA A 969 -19.72 -58.09 52.82
N ALA A 970 -19.45 -56.82 52.55
CA ALA A 970 -19.40 -55.77 53.58
C ALA A 970 -20.78 -55.27 54.06
N LYS A 971 -21.82 -55.34 53.21
CA LYS A 971 -23.22 -55.03 53.55
C LYS A 971 -24.14 -55.83 52.64
N GLY A 972 -24.94 -56.72 53.24
CA GLY A 972 -25.85 -57.63 52.55
C GLY A 972 -26.77 -56.92 51.56
N TRP A 973 -26.93 -57.51 50.38
CA TRP A 973 -27.70 -56.95 49.27
C TRP A 973 -29.11 -57.54 49.22
N LYS A 974 -30.07 -56.76 48.71
CA LYS A 974 -31.43 -57.22 48.37
C LYS A 974 -31.69 -56.87 46.90
N PRO A 975 -32.11 -57.84 46.06
CA PRO A 975 -32.38 -57.59 44.65
C PRO A 975 -33.66 -56.76 44.45
N LYS A 976 -33.79 -56.15 43.26
CA LYS A 976 -35.04 -55.53 42.78
C LYS A 976 -35.80 -56.52 41.90
N LYS A 977 -37.12 -56.58 42.05
CA LYS A 977 -37.97 -57.65 41.50
C LYS A 977 -38.04 -57.67 39.96
N ASP A 978 -37.73 -56.56 39.29
CA ASP A 978 -37.84 -56.41 37.83
C ASP A 978 -36.56 -56.83 37.07
N ARG A 979 -35.64 -57.56 37.72
CA ARG A 979 -34.34 -57.98 37.15
C ARG A 979 -33.93 -59.42 37.52
N GLU A 980 -34.89 -60.31 37.79
CA GLU A 980 -34.61 -61.73 38.05
C GLU A 980 -33.77 -62.33 36.91
N GLY A 981 -32.65 -62.98 37.26
CA GLY A 981 -31.66 -63.49 36.31
C GLY A 981 -30.43 -62.59 36.08
N LYS A 982 -30.46 -61.30 36.48
CA LYS A 982 -29.27 -60.39 36.49
C LYS A 982 -28.66 -60.22 37.89
N ASP A 983 -28.64 -61.29 38.68
CA ASP A 983 -28.18 -61.28 40.08
C ASP A 983 -26.74 -61.79 40.28
N LEU A 984 -26.12 -61.42 41.41
CA LEU A 984 -24.81 -61.90 41.87
C LEU A 984 -24.80 -63.37 42.34
N GLY A 985 -25.73 -64.20 41.87
CA GLY A 985 -25.76 -65.64 42.16
C GLY A 985 -24.66 -66.43 41.43
N ILE A 986 -24.25 -65.96 40.24
CA ILE A 986 -23.19 -66.58 39.42
C ILE A 986 -21.80 -66.52 40.08
N TRP A 987 -21.60 -65.64 41.08
CA TRP A 987 -20.30 -65.34 41.67
C TRP A 987 -20.17 -65.79 43.14
N GLU A 988 -20.94 -66.78 43.57
CA GLU A 988 -20.89 -67.28 44.95
C GLU A 988 -19.81 -68.36 45.14
N ILE A 989 -18.88 -68.11 46.08
CA ILE A 989 -17.85 -69.08 46.50
C ILE A 989 -17.86 -69.13 48.03
N GLY A 990 -18.61 -70.10 48.55
CA GLY A 990 -18.76 -70.42 49.98
C GLY A 990 -19.44 -71.79 50.10
N PRO A 991 -19.16 -72.58 51.16
CA PRO A 991 -19.58 -73.97 51.19
C PRO A 991 -21.10 -74.11 51.35
N HIS A 992 -21.72 -74.93 50.50
CA HIS A 992 -23.01 -75.55 50.84
C HIS A 992 -22.79 -76.39 52.11
N GLY A 993 -23.48 -76.05 53.19
CA GLY A 993 -23.32 -76.73 54.47
C GLY A 993 -23.84 -78.16 54.44
N THR A 994 -23.08 -79.09 55.00
CA THR A 994 -23.56 -80.44 55.31
C THR A 994 -24.66 -80.34 56.39
N GLY A 995 -25.88 -80.73 56.04
CA GLY A 995 -27.07 -80.49 56.87
C GLY A 995 -28.24 -81.42 56.58
N ASN A 996 -28.10 -82.68 57.02
CA ASN A 996 -29.07 -83.78 57.01
C ASN A 996 -29.38 -84.48 55.67
N VAL A 997 -29.59 -85.79 55.81
CA VAL A 997 -30.05 -86.79 54.84
C VAL A 997 -31.48 -87.18 55.20
N GLU A 998 -32.35 -87.40 54.21
CA GLU A 998 -33.52 -88.28 54.35
C GLU A 998 -34.01 -88.74 52.95
N GLY A 999 -34.21 -90.06 52.76
CA GLY A 999 -34.57 -90.71 51.48
C GLY A 999 -33.37 -90.94 50.54
N LEU A 1000 -32.81 -92.15 50.35
CA LEU A 1000 -33.37 -93.42 49.83
C LEU A 1000 -33.80 -93.40 48.36
N ASP A 1001 -32.80 -93.56 47.47
CA ASP A 1001 -32.54 -94.76 46.65
C ASP A 1001 -33.64 -95.47 45.82
N GLU A 1002 -33.15 -96.27 44.85
CA GLU A 1002 -33.83 -97.29 44.01
C GLU A 1002 -34.73 -96.76 42.85
N GLU A 1003 -34.69 -97.30 41.63
CA GLU A 1003 -33.73 -98.25 41.02
C GLU A 1003 -33.69 -98.16 39.46
N VAL A 1004 -32.62 -98.75 38.90
CA VAL A 1004 -32.41 -99.31 37.54
C VAL A 1004 -33.54 -99.15 36.49
N SER A 1005 -33.21 -98.54 35.33
CA SER A 1005 -33.33 -99.20 33.99
C SER A 1005 -32.79 -98.34 32.83
N LEU A 1006 -31.85 -98.93 32.06
CA LEU A 1006 -31.29 -98.48 30.76
C LEU A 1006 -30.52 -97.14 30.73
#